data_AF-A0A162AAD0-F1
#
_entry.id   AF-A0A162AAD0-F1
#
_cell.length_a   1.000
_cell.length_b   1.000
_cell.length_c   1.000
_cell.angle_alpha   90.00
_cell.angle_beta   90.00
_cell.angle_gamma   90.00
#
_symmetry.space_group_name_H-M   'P 1'
#
loop_
_entity.id
_entity.type
_entity.pdbx_description
1 polymer ?
#
loop_
_entity_poly.entity_id
_entity_poly.type
_entity_poly.pdbx_seq_one_letter_code
_entity_poly.pdbx_strand_id
1 'polypeptide(L)'
;MGSVENEKKKDRLPSEATKILQSLASGWDDIIDPNALQVIRVKGAMTNQVFQIKWPTRTERSRKVLVRIYGEGVDIFFDRENEIRTFEFMSKMGRGPRLLGRFSNGRIEEFIHARTLSAADLRDPETSALIATKMKEFHNLDMPGPKTVLLWDRLRNYLSVAKRMSSTEEARDFGLNLIEEELSFLENALSSDHLTGFCHNDLQYGNIMIDEETSYITIIDYEYACYNPIAYDIANHFCEMAADYHTETPHLMDYSKYPGYDERKRFLRVYLSCSGKEPSDSELEHLIQEVEKYTLANHLFWGLWGLISELVNEIDFNYKEYARQRFQQYWLRKPELLGFSTSSPIRANIMEVTGLAKKPAGLPEGEVVDIIDTRLNKFKGSKDEARRLELSVELGMTPSQIKFWFQNKRTQTKAKQEKEKSIALRALNDEIRGEINEIAQVLEALECRFCGKSCQVGENIFINQQKLRAENALLKEELERLSREVEEYTGMPISLHRATEPSDHVLSNSSGVIATDKAFMVELAHHAMEEFNTLLQSNEFWMNSTDDGRTVIDLQAYERRFSRGPNSPNLRTESSKDCGVVFMNSLDLVEFFMDANKYMEVFPTIVSKARTIAVIKAGLMGNQNNLLQLMYEELNVLSPLVQTRKFCFLRFCKQLDQNSWAIVDVSYDDPRESFDSQSQVRRMPSGCYIQAMPDGQSKVTWMEHTRIEDRASIHEFYRGHIWSGLAFGAERRLAVLKRMCERINCPLDYSTPFFYIGGGRKNLMKLSQRMINGFCSSINPADGQQDMISKIDDLEIHTTFRKCTDLVYPDSVVLSAAATTWFPSAPLSIFNFLIDEKCRPQWDVITDIGWVREAGRIGFHSGNCISLLEAFSTGQNKLILQESWTDPSGALVVYCPVPLPAIKAVMSGEDPSILSLSPSGFVISGAMSGGALVTVLLQMSENSATPGSMSLESANLLNTCVGITIDKLKAALS
;
A
#
# COMPACT_ATOMS: atom_id res chain seq x y z
N MET A 1 -26.36 -17.35 -23.36
CA MET A 1 -26.18 -18.42 -22.37
C MET A 1 -25.00 -18.20 -21.41
N GLY A 2 -24.05 -17.27 -21.66
CA GLY A 2 -22.85 -17.11 -20.82
C GLY A 2 -22.92 -16.07 -19.66
N SER A 3 -24.05 -15.39 -19.44
CA SER A 3 -24.16 -14.32 -18.44
C SER A 3 -24.65 -14.78 -17.06
N VAL A 4 -25.25 -15.97 -16.95
CA VAL A 4 -25.71 -16.55 -15.66
C VAL A 4 -24.57 -17.30 -14.93
N GLU A 5 -23.46 -17.60 -15.62
CA GLU A 5 -22.32 -18.30 -15.01
C GLU A 5 -21.31 -17.38 -14.30
N ASN A 6 -21.29 -16.08 -14.62
CA ASN A 6 -20.29 -15.15 -14.07
C ASN A 6 -20.65 -14.58 -12.69
N GLU A 7 -21.93 -14.47 -12.31
CA GLU A 7 -22.31 -14.11 -10.93
C GLU A 7 -22.02 -15.26 -9.94
N LYS A 8 -22.00 -16.52 -10.41
CA LYS A 8 -21.63 -17.69 -9.60
C LYS A 8 -20.13 -17.85 -9.35
N LYS A 9 -19.26 -16.93 -9.82
CA LYS A 9 -17.80 -17.04 -9.65
C LYS A 9 -17.25 -16.34 -8.41
N LYS A 10 -17.92 -15.31 -7.87
CA LYS A 10 -17.40 -14.53 -6.71
C LYS A 10 -17.52 -15.24 -5.35
N ASP A 11 -18.34 -16.28 -5.24
CA ASP A 11 -18.49 -17.10 -4.02
C ASP A 11 -17.86 -18.51 -4.17
N ARG A 12 -16.89 -18.69 -5.08
CA ARG A 12 -16.20 -19.97 -5.28
C ARG A 12 -14.95 -20.05 -4.41
N LEU A 13 -14.81 -21.19 -3.73
CA LEU A 13 -13.59 -21.54 -3.01
C LEU A 13 -12.39 -21.64 -3.97
N PRO A 14 -11.18 -21.28 -3.52
CA PRO A 14 -9.94 -21.54 -4.27
C PRO A 14 -9.81 -23.02 -4.65
N SER A 15 -9.16 -23.28 -5.79
CA SER A 15 -8.97 -24.65 -6.28
C SER A 15 -8.12 -25.51 -5.32
N GLU A 16 -7.12 -24.90 -4.67
CA GLU A 16 -6.31 -25.51 -3.61
C GLU A 16 -7.16 -25.89 -2.41
N ALA A 17 -7.97 -24.97 -1.89
CA ALA A 17 -8.87 -25.23 -0.77
C ALA A 17 -9.85 -26.36 -1.11
N THR A 18 -10.41 -26.36 -2.32
CA THR A 18 -11.33 -27.42 -2.79
C THR A 18 -10.68 -28.80 -2.79
N LYS A 19 -9.43 -28.91 -3.28
CA LYS A 19 -8.68 -30.18 -3.28
C LYS A 19 -8.42 -30.69 -1.86
N ILE A 20 -8.05 -29.80 -0.94
CA ILE A 20 -7.81 -30.17 0.47
C ILE A 20 -9.12 -30.64 1.12
N LEU A 21 -10.23 -29.92 0.90
CA LEU A 21 -11.55 -30.29 1.41
C LEU A 21 -12.00 -31.67 0.89
N GLN A 22 -11.80 -31.96 -0.39
CA GLN A 22 -12.09 -33.27 -0.98
C GLN A 22 -11.21 -34.38 -0.40
N SER A 23 -9.92 -34.10 -0.17
CA SER A 23 -9.00 -35.05 0.48
C SER A 23 -9.40 -35.34 1.93
N LEU A 24 -9.79 -34.31 2.68
CA LEU A 24 -10.28 -34.47 4.06
C LEU A 24 -11.57 -35.31 4.09
N ALA A 25 -12.52 -34.99 3.21
CA ALA A 25 -13.79 -35.69 3.13
C ALA A 25 -13.63 -37.16 2.72
N SER A 26 -12.68 -37.47 1.85
CA SER A 26 -12.36 -38.85 1.43
C SER A 26 -11.74 -39.69 2.54
N GLY A 27 -11.16 -39.05 3.56
CA GLY A 27 -10.58 -39.72 4.74
C GLY A 27 -11.57 -39.95 5.88
N TRP A 28 -12.85 -39.59 5.71
CA TRP A 28 -13.88 -39.73 6.75
C TRP A 28 -14.94 -40.76 6.35
N ASP A 29 -15.07 -41.83 7.15
CA ASP A 29 -15.93 -42.99 6.85
C ASP A 29 -17.44 -42.69 6.87
N ASP A 30 -17.84 -41.57 7.47
CA ASP A 30 -19.23 -41.13 7.63
C ASP A 30 -19.77 -40.31 6.45
N ILE A 31 -18.91 -39.83 5.54
CA ILE A 31 -19.34 -39.04 4.37
C ILE A 31 -19.86 -39.95 3.24
N ILE A 32 -20.99 -39.56 2.64
CA ILE A 32 -21.63 -40.30 1.54
C ILE A 32 -20.91 -40.04 0.21
N ASP A 33 -20.63 -38.76 -0.10
CA ASP A 33 -19.93 -38.33 -1.31
C ASP A 33 -19.00 -37.16 -0.97
N PRO A 34 -17.67 -37.33 -1.07
CA PRO A 34 -16.70 -36.26 -0.86
C PRO A 34 -16.89 -35.03 -1.77
N ASN A 35 -17.55 -35.20 -2.93
CA ASN A 35 -17.80 -34.13 -3.89
C ASN A 35 -19.11 -33.37 -3.65
N ALA A 36 -20.00 -33.90 -2.80
CA ALA A 36 -21.28 -33.27 -2.46
C ALA A 36 -21.13 -32.18 -1.37
N LEU A 37 -20.12 -31.32 -1.50
CA LEU A 37 -19.83 -30.26 -0.55
C LEU A 37 -20.72 -29.03 -0.80
N GLN A 38 -21.40 -28.57 0.24
CA GLN A 38 -22.19 -27.34 0.23
C GLN A 38 -21.36 -26.19 0.79
N VAL A 39 -21.21 -25.11 0.02
CA VAL A 39 -20.50 -23.89 0.42
C VAL A 39 -21.52 -22.85 0.88
N ILE A 40 -21.35 -22.31 2.08
CA ILE A 40 -22.22 -21.28 2.67
C ILE A 40 -21.34 -20.12 3.13
N ARG A 41 -21.54 -18.92 2.57
CA ARG A 41 -20.80 -17.73 2.99
C ARG A 41 -21.31 -17.22 4.35
N VAL A 42 -20.39 -17.03 5.29
CA VAL A 42 -20.70 -16.46 6.61
C VAL A 42 -20.60 -14.93 6.51
N LYS A 43 -21.67 -14.23 6.90
CA LYS A 43 -21.71 -12.76 6.94
C LYS A 43 -21.24 -12.25 8.31
N GLY A 44 -20.60 -11.08 8.36
CA GLY A 44 -20.17 -10.43 9.61
C GLY A 44 -18.68 -10.50 9.94
N ALA A 45 -17.88 -11.24 9.17
CA ALA A 45 -16.42 -11.18 9.27
C ALA A 45 -15.89 -9.91 8.59
N MET A 46 -15.12 -9.10 9.32
CA MET A 46 -14.67 -7.78 8.86
C MET A 46 -13.30 -7.82 8.16
N THR A 47 -12.41 -8.74 8.56
CA THR A 47 -11.01 -8.81 8.09
C THR A 47 -10.73 -9.95 7.11
N ASN A 48 -11.58 -10.98 7.07
CA ASN A 48 -11.38 -12.19 6.27
C ASN A 48 -12.69 -12.65 5.60
N GLN A 49 -12.59 -13.34 4.46
CA GLN A 49 -13.76 -14.01 3.87
C GLN A 49 -13.92 -15.39 4.49
N VAL A 50 -15.08 -15.63 5.11
CA VAL A 50 -15.34 -16.86 5.86
C VAL A 50 -16.44 -17.68 5.18
N PHE A 51 -16.15 -18.96 4.93
CA PHE A 51 -17.08 -19.91 4.32
C PHE A 51 -17.27 -21.14 5.21
N GLN A 52 -18.51 -21.48 5.50
CA GLN A 52 -18.87 -22.74 6.12
C GLN A 52 -19.08 -23.80 5.04
N ILE A 53 -18.41 -24.94 5.18
CA ILE A 53 -18.54 -26.08 4.26
C ILE A 53 -19.28 -27.20 4.97
N LYS A 54 -20.26 -27.81 4.29
CA LYS A 54 -21.06 -28.91 4.82
C LYS A 54 -21.04 -30.12 3.89
N TRP A 55 -20.95 -31.31 4.47
CA TRP A 55 -21.17 -32.57 3.76
C TRP A 55 -22.33 -33.37 4.36
N PRO A 56 -23.13 -34.05 3.52
CA PRO A 56 -24.08 -35.03 3.99
C PRO A 56 -23.34 -36.26 4.52
N THR A 57 -23.73 -36.73 5.71
CA THR A 57 -23.20 -37.97 6.28
C THR A 57 -24.24 -39.09 6.17
N ARG A 58 -23.80 -40.33 6.41
CA ARG A 58 -24.68 -41.51 6.52
C ARG A 58 -25.65 -41.44 7.71
N THR A 59 -25.46 -40.49 8.61
CA THR A 59 -26.35 -40.17 9.72
C THR A 59 -27.13 -38.88 9.41
N GLU A 60 -28.24 -38.59 10.09
CA GLU A 60 -29.01 -37.33 9.89
C GLU A 60 -28.22 -36.05 10.21
N ARG A 61 -26.96 -36.15 10.70
CA ARG A 61 -26.08 -35.02 11.01
C ARG A 61 -25.21 -34.66 9.80
N SER A 62 -24.92 -33.37 9.58
CA SER A 62 -23.96 -32.92 8.56
C SER A 62 -22.59 -32.67 9.18
N ARG A 63 -21.51 -33.05 8.49
CA ARG A 63 -20.14 -32.72 8.90
C ARG A 63 -19.77 -31.34 8.37
N LYS A 64 -19.19 -30.50 9.23
CA LYS A 64 -18.94 -29.08 8.96
C LYS A 64 -17.47 -28.74 9.14
N VAL A 65 -16.95 -27.87 8.28
CA VAL A 65 -15.65 -27.20 8.46
C VAL A 65 -15.76 -25.73 8.08
N LEU A 66 -14.75 -24.96 8.43
CA LEU A 66 -14.71 -23.52 8.21
C LEU A 66 -13.49 -23.21 7.34
N VAL A 67 -13.69 -22.44 6.25
CA VAL A 67 -12.64 -21.99 5.37
C VAL A 67 -12.50 -20.49 5.53
N ARG A 68 -11.31 -20.04 5.91
CA ARG A 68 -10.98 -18.62 6.04
C ARG A 68 -10.00 -18.24 4.96
N ILE A 69 -10.38 -17.27 4.13
CA ILE A 69 -9.54 -16.67 3.11
C ILE A 69 -9.10 -15.30 3.61
N TYR A 70 -7.81 -15.05 3.60
CA TYR A 70 -7.22 -13.82 4.12
C TYR A 70 -7.56 -12.62 3.20
N GLY A 71 -7.99 -11.50 3.79
CA GLY A 71 -8.29 -10.26 3.06
C GLY A 71 -7.03 -9.45 2.72
N GLU A 72 -7.05 -8.74 1.59
CA GLU A 72 -5.98 -7.81 1.18
C GLU A 72 -6.14 -6.45 1.90
N GLY A 73 -5.03 -5.84 2.34
CA GLY A 73 -5.02 -4.47 2.90
C GLY A 73 -5.09 -4.35 4.43
N VAL A 74 -5.26 -5.44 5.17
CA VAL A 74 -5.35 -5.43 6.66
C VAL A 74 -3.99 -5.53 7.37
N ASP A 75 -2.88 -5.69 6.64
CA ASP A 75 -1.53 -5.80 7.18
C ASP A 75 -1.02 -4.51 7.87
N ILE A 76 -1.77 -3.42 7.75
CA ILE A 76 -1.53 -2.17 8.51
C ILE A 76 -1.78 -2.38 10.01
N PHE A 77 -2.70 -3.28 10.38
CA PHE A 77 -3.16 -3.44 11.76
C PHE A 77 -2.38 -4.50 12.54
N PHE A 78 -2.00 -5.60 11.90
CA PHE A 78 -1.30 -6.70 12.57
C PHE A 78 -0.40 -7.48 11.62
N ASP A 79 0.55 -8.21 12.22
CA ASP A 79 1.48 -9.06 11.50
C ASP A 79 0.84 -10.44 11.23
N ARG A 80 0.59 -10.71 9.96
CA ARG A 80 -0.04 -11.95 9.49
C ARG A 80 0.77 -13.20 9.82
N GLU A 81 2.10 -13.14 9.81
CA GLU A 81 2.92 -14.30 10.18
C GLU A 81 2.76 -14.64 11.65
N ASN A 82 2.69 -13.62 12.52
CA ASN A 82 2.47 -13.82 13.95
C ASN A 82 1.07 -14.37 14.24
N GLU A 83 0.03 -13.91 13.54
CA GLU A 83 -1.32 -14.48 13.62
C GLU A 83 -1.28 -15.98 13.29
N ILE A 84 -0.68 -16.35 12.14
CA ILE A 84 -0.61 -17.74 11.68
C ILE A 84 0.14 -18.62 12.70
N ARG A 85 1.29 -18.16 13.21
CA ARG A 85 2.06 -18.91 14.22
C ARG A 85 1.26 -19.10 15.50
N THR A 86 0.55 -18.05 15.93
CA THR A 86 -0.31 -18.11 17.12
C THR A 86 -1.44 -19.11 16.94
N PHE A 87 -2.15 -19.04 15.80
CA PHE A 87 -3.22 -19.98 15.48
C PHE A 87 -2.73 -21.43 15.44
N GLU A 88 -1.60 -21.71 14.79
CA GLU A 88 -1.03 -23.05 14.73
C GLU A 88 -0.66 -23.61 16.10
N PHE A 89 -0.10 -22.77 16.97
CA PHE A 89 0.23 -23.16 18.34
C PHE A 89 -1.04 -23.47 19.15
N MET A 90 -2.04 -22.59 19.08
CA MET A 90 -3.34 -22.77 19.75
C MET A 90 -4.05 -24.06 19.28
N SER A 91 -4.00 -24.33 17.97
CA SER A 91 -4.51 -25.56 17.38
C SER A 91 -3.76 -26.80 17.91
N LYS A 92 -2.43 -26.77 17.98
CA LYS A 92 -1.62 -27.91 18.47
C LYS A 92 -1.87 -28.19 19.95
N MET A 93 -2.10 -27.15 20.74
CA MET A 93 -2.39 -27.26 22.18
C MET A 93 -3.83 -27.67 22.47
N GLY A 94 -4.70 -27.77 21.46
CA GLY A 94 -6.13 -28.08 21.65
C GLY A 94 -6.88 -26.99 22.41
N ARG A 95 -6.41 -25.74 22.33
CA ARG A 95 -6.97 -24.58 23.06
C ARG A 95 -7.72 -23.60 22.14
N GLY A 96 -7.84 -23.93 20.86
CA GLY A 96 -8.55 -23.20 19.83
C GLY A 96 -8.93 -24.12 18.67
N PRO A 97 -9.51 -23.59 17.58
CA PRO A 97 -9.91 -24.40 16.43
C PRO A 97 -8.73 -25.18 15.85
N ARG A 98 -8.91 -26.48 15.62
CA ARG A 98 -7.94 -27.32 14.94
C ARG A 98 -7.74 -26.91 13.49
N LEU A 99 -6.49 -26.71 13.11
CA LEU A 99 -6.06 -26.53 11.73
C LEU A 99 -6.18 -27.86 10.97
N LEU A 100 -7.01 -27.89 9.93
CA LEU A 100 -7.24 -29.05 9.07
C LEU A 100 -6.45 -28.99 7.76
N GLY A 101 -6.09 -27.78 7.30
CA GLY A 101 -5.29 -27.60 6.09
C GLY A 101 -4.90 -26.14 5.86
N ARG A 102 -3.82 -25.94 5.10
CA ARG A 102 -3.32 -24.63 4.66
C ARG A 102 -3.24 -24.56 3.15
N PHE A 103 -3.46 -23.38 2.61
CA PHE A 103 -3.28 -23.07 1.19
C PHE A 103 -2.73 -21.64 1.05
N SER A 104 -2.34 -21.27 -0.17
CA SER A 104 -1.61 -20.03 -0.46
C SER A 104 -2.21 -18.75 0.15
N ASN A 105 -3.54 -18.63 0.18
CA ASN A 105 -4.25 -17.45 0.66
C ASN A 105 -5.28 -17.72 1.79
N GLY A 106 -5.07 -18.77 2.58
CA GLY A 106 -5.99 -19.06 3.68
C GLY A 106 -5.76 -20.38 4.41
N ARG A 107 -6.74 -20.74 5.23
CA ARG A 107 -6.73 -21.95 6.06
C ARG A 107 -8.09 -22.62 6.15
N ILE A 108 -8.06 -23.90 6.45
CA ILE A 108 -9.24 -24.72 6.74
C ILE A 108 -9.17 -25.11 8.21
N GLU A 109 -10.22 -24.81 8.93
CA GLU A 109 -10.34 -24.94 10.38
C GLU A 109 -11.48 -25.91 10.71
N GLU A 110 -11.42 -26.52 11.89
CA GLU A 110 -12.57 -27.26 12.41
C GLU A 110 -13.75 -26.34 12.68
N PHE A 111 -14.96 -26.85 12.46
CA PHE A 111 -16.17 -26.11 12.82
C PHE A 111 -16.49 -26.34 14.30
N ILE A 112 -16.35 -25.30 15.12
CA ILE A 112 -16.73 -25.33 16.53
C ILE A 112 -18.26 -25.30 16.63
N HIS A 113 -18.84 -26.27 17.34
CA HIS A 113 -20.27 -26.36 17.58
C HIS A 113 -20.65 -25.54 18.83
N ALA A 114 -20.51 -24.22 18.73
CA ALA A 114 -20.80 -23.28 19.81
C ALA A 114 -21.46 -22.01 19.24
N ARG A 115 -22.14 -21.24 20.08
CA ARG A 115 -22.63 -19.90 19.71
C ARG A 115 -21.61 -18.83 20.11
N THR A 116 -21.50 -17.77 19.33
CA THR A 116 -20.82 -16.55 19.78
C THR A 116 -21.61 -15.91 20.91
N LEU A 117 -20.93 -15.24 21.83
CA LEU A 117 -21.60 -14.43 22.85
C LEU A 117 -22.24 -13.18 22.23
N SER A 118 -23.11 -12.56 22.99
CA SER A 118 -23.76 -11.28 22.73
C SER A 118 -23.35 -10.25 23.78
N ALA A 119 -23.67 -8.97 23.55
CA ALA A 119 -23.42 -7.91 24.51
C ALA A 119 -24.10 -8.18 25.88
N ALA A 120 -25.27 -8.83 25.88
CA ALA A 120 -25.99 -9.19 27.09
C ALA A 120 -25.30 -10.32 27.88
N ASP A 121 -24.71 -11.30 27.19
CA ASP A 121 -24.01 -12.41 27.84
C ASP A 121 -22.80 -11.95 28.67
N LEU A 122 -22.13 -10.86 28.24
CA LEU A 122 -20.99 -10.31 28.99
C LEU A 122 -21.36 -9.83 30.40
N ARG A 123 -22.64 -9.52 30.64
CA ARG A 123 -23.20 -9.02 31.90
C ARG A 123 -23.67 -10.13 32.82
N ASP A 124 -23.84 -11.34 32.29
CA ASP A 124 -24.29 -12.48 33.06
C ASP A 124 -23.18 -12.93 34.03
N PRO A 125 -23.42 -12.97 35.36
CA PRO A 125 -22.37 -13.29 36.33
C PRO A 125 -21.70 -14.65 36.13
N GLU A 126 -22.45 -15.66 35.68
CA GLU A 126 -21.93 -17.02 35.47
C GLU A 126 -21.02 -17.05 34.23
N THR A 127 -21.50 -16.50 33.12
CA THR A 127 -20.72 -16.36 31.88
C THR A 127 -19.47 -15.50 32.10
N SER A 128 -19.62 -14.38 32.82
CA SER A 128 -18.51 -13.49 33.19
C SER A 128 -17.42 -14.21 33.99
N ALA A 129 -17.79 -15.10 34.92
CA ALA A 129 -16.85 -15.93 35.67
C ALA A 129 -16.12 -16.96 34.79
N LEU A 130 -16.83 -17.56 33.82
CA LEU A 130 -16.22 -18.46 32.83
C LEU A 130 -15.21 -17.71 31.95
N ILE A 131 -15.54 -16.49 31.50
CA ILE A 131 -14.64 -15.64 30.71
C ILE A 131 -13.39 -15.30 31.52
N ALA A 132 -13.55 -14.88 32.79
CA ALA A 132 -12.43 -14.58 33.67
C ALA A 132 -11.47 -15.77 33.82
N THR A 133 -12.04 -16.98 33.99
CA THR A 133 -11.27 -18.23 34.08
C THR A 133 -10.52 -18.50 32.78
N LYS A 134 -11.20 -18.40 31.63
CA LYS A 134 -10.60 -18.68 30.32
C LYS A 134 -9.53 -17.67 29.93
N MET A 135 -9.74 -16.39 30.26
CA MET A 135 -8.77 -15.33 30.05
C MET A 135 -7.50 -15.57 30.88
N LYS A 136 -7.64 -16.06 32.13
CA LYS A 136 -6.47 -16.44 32.95
C LYS A 136 -5.68 -17.61 32.33
N GLU A 137 -6.38 -18.63 31.82
CA GLU A 137 -5.75 -19.73 31.10
C GLU A 137 -4.98 -19.25 29.86
N PHE A 138 -5.55 -18.28 29.14
CA PHE A 138 -4.95 -17.67 27.95
C PHE A 138 -3.71 -16.85 28.29
N HIS A 139 -3.79 -15.99 29.32
CA HIS A 139 -2.65 -15.19 29.79
C HIS A 139 -1.46 -16.03 30.27
N ASN A 140 -1.71 -17.25 30.77
CA ASN A 140 -0.68 -18.19 31.22
C ASN A 140 -0.06 -19.03 30.08
N LEU A 141 -0.43 -18.80 28.81
CA LEU A 141 0.17 -19.50 27.67
C LEU A 141 1.64 -19.13 27.51
N ASP A 142 2.48 -20.15 27.37
CA ASP A 142 3.89 -19.99 27.05
C ASP A 142 4.09 -20.10 25.53
N MET A 143 3.98 -18.98 24.85
CA MET A 143 4.08 -18.88 23.40
C MET A 143 5.54 -18.81 22.96
N PRO A 144 5.92 -19.49 21.87
CA PRO A 144 7.28 -19.46 21.35
C PRO A 144 7.61 -18.06 20.80
N GLY A 145 8.66 -17.42 21.31
CA GLY A 145 9.13 -16.12 20.84
C GLY A 145 9.56 -15.17 21.96
N PRO A 146 9.99 -13.94 21.63
CA PRO A 146 10.32 -12.92 22.62
C PRO A 146 9.08 -12.45 23.38
N LYS A 147 9.19 -12.34 24.72
CA LYS A 147 8.11 -11.90 25.62
C LYS A 147 8.09 -10.37 25.78
N THR A 148 8.15 -9.66 24.65
CA THR A 148 8.21 -8.19 24.60
C THR A 148 6.81 -7.59 24.55
N VAL A 149 6.58 -6.52 25.33
CA VAL A 149 5.34 -5.73 25.30
C VAL A 149 5.31 -4.87 24.03
N LEU A 150 4.27 -5.03 23.20
CA LEU A 150 4.16 -4.36 21.88
C LEU A 150 3.11 -3.23 21.82
N LEU A 151 2.36 -2.99 22.89
CA LEU A 151 1.24 -2.03 22.89
C LEU A 151 1.66 -0.60 22.48
N TRP A 152 2.72 -0.08 23.10
CA TRP A 152 3.16 1.30 22.92
C TRP A 152 3.76 1.55 21.53
N ASP A 153 4.51 0.58 21.01
CA ASP A 153 5.04 0.61 19.65
C ASP A 153 3.90 0.58 18.62
N ARG A 154 2.87 -0.27 18.86
CA ARG A 154 1.69 -0.35 17.98
C ARG A 154 0.90 0.95 17.98
N LEU A 155 0.69 1.57 19.15
CA LEU A 155 0.02 2.88 19.28
C LEU A 155 0.74 3.99 18.51
N ARG A 156 2.08 4.05 18.58
CA ARG A 156 2.87 5.04 17.85
C ARG A 156 2.84 4.82 16.35
N ASN A 157 2.90 3.56 15.91
CA ASN A 157 2.72 3.22 14.50
C ASN A 157 1.34 3.67 14.00
N TYR A 158 0.27 3.34 14.72
CA TYR A 158 -1.08 3.76 14.36
C TYR A 158 -1.22 5.28 14.32
N LEU A 159 -0.63 6.00 15.28
CA LEU A 159 -0.63 7.46 15.27
C LEU A 159 0.08 8.04 14.03
N SER A 160 1.23 7.47 13.66
CA SER A 160 1.97 7.86 12.45
C SER A 160 1.15 7.60 11.18
N VAL A 161 0.49 6.44 11.08
CA VAL A 161 -0.41 6.10 9.96
C VAL A 161 -1.60 7.05 9.91
N ALA A 162 -2.28 7.28 11.03
CA ALA A 162 -3.42 8.20 11.12
C ALA A 162 -3.02 9.63 10.70
N LYS A 163 -1.90 10.15 11.21
CA LYS A 163 -1.39 11.48 10.83
C LYS A 163 -1.09 11.61 9.33
N ARG A 164 -0.56 10.55 8.70
CA ARG A 164 -0.24 10.54 7.27
C ARG A 164 -1.50 10.49 6.40
N MET A 165 -2.56 9.84 6.87
CA MET A 165 -3.77 9.58 6.09
C MET A 165 -4.88 10.62 6.33
N SER A 166 -4.87 11.32 7.47
CA SER A 166 -5.82 12.40 7.78
C SER A 166 -5.45 13.72 7.12
N SER A 167 -6.46 14.51 6.73
CA SER A 167 -6.27 15.90 6.33
C SER A 167 -5.83 16.79 7.50
N THR A 168 -5.28 17.97 7.21
CA THR A 168 -4.87 18.95 8.25
C THR A 168 -6.03 19.39 9.16
N GLU A 169 -7.25 19.42 8.62
CA GLU A 169 -8.46 19.73 9.39
C GLU A 169 -8.85 18.56 10.30
N GLU A 170 -8.89 17.33 9.77
CA GLU A 170 -9.17 16.13 10.58
C GLU A 170 -8.13 15.89 11.68
N ALA A 171 -6.84 16.07 11.37
CA ALA A 171 -5.77 15.93 12.35
C ALA A 171 -5.91 16.94 13.50
N ARG A 172 -6.48 18.13 13.22
CA ARG A 172 -6.81 19.15 14.23
C ARG A 172 -8.06 18.76 15.00
N ASP A 173 -9.12 18.32 14.32
CA ASP A 173 -10.40 17.94 14.92
C ASP A 173 -10.27 16.76 15.89
N PHE A 174 -9.44 15.78 15.55
CA PHE A 174 -9.15 14.62 16.40
C PHE A 174 -7.96 14.86 17.35
N GLY A 175 -7.31 16.01 17.28
CA GLY A 175 -6.20 16.36 18.17
C GLY A 175 -4.98 15.45 18.05
N LEU A 176 -4.70 14.89 16.86
CA LEU A 176 -3.65 13.88 16.66
C LEU A 176 -2.25 14.35 17.07
N ASN A 177 -2.00 15.67 17.01
CA ASN A 177 -0.72 16.24 17.46
C ASN A 177 -0.51 16.14 18.97
N LEU A 178 -1.59 16.13 19.76
CA LEU A 178 -1.53 16.00 21.22
C LEU A 178 -1.32 14.53 21.63
N ILE A 179 -1.77 13.57 20.83
CA ILE A 179 -1.74 12.14 21.19
C ILE A 179 -0.31 11.63 21.40
N GLU A 180 0.71 12.16 20.69
CA GLU A 180 2.11 11.73 20.86
C GLU A 180 2.63 11.98 22.29
N GLU A 181 2.36 13.18 22.81
CA GLU A 181 2.71 13.58 24.18
C GLU A 181 1.93 12.75 25.20
N GLU A 182 0.66 12.46 24.89
CA GLU A 182 -0.21 11.62 25.72
C GLU A 182 0.27 10.17 25.79
N LEU A 183 0.69 9.58 24.66
CA LEU A 183 1.27 8.22 24.65
C LEU A 183 2.52 8.14 25.52
N SER A 184 3.42 9.12 25.38
CA SER A 184 4.64 9.19 26.18
C SER A 184 4.33 9.38 27.67
N PHE A 185 3.31 10.18 27.99
CA PHE A 185 2.86 10.36 29.36
C PHE A 185 2.24 9.09 29.96
N LEU A 186 1.35 8.42 29.24
CA LEU A 186 0.70 7.18 29.71
C LEU A 186 1.71 6.05 29.87
N GLU A 187 2.63 5.89 28.93
CA GLU A 187 3.68 4.88 29.01
C GLU A 187 4.54 5.07 30.26
N ASN A 188 4.91 6.31 30.57
CA ASN A 188 5.62 6.63 31.81
C ASN A 188 4.75 6.42 33.06
N ALA A 189 3.49 6.84 33.04
CA ALA A 189 2.56 6.68 34.16
C ALA A 189 2.21 5.20 34.43
N LEU A 190 2.34 4.36 33.41
CA LEU A 190 2.09 2.92 33.40
C LEU A 190 3.38 2.15 33.18
N SER A 191 4.52 2.59 33.72
CA SER A 191 5.83 1.93 33.55
C SER A 191 6.26 1.01 34.72
N SER A 192 5.38 0.75 35.70
CA SER A 192 5.68 -0.13 36.83
C SER A 192 5.84 -1.61 36.45
N ASP A 193 6.38 -2.45 37.34
CA ASP A 193 6.48 -3.91 37.17
C ASP A 193 5.08 -4.55 37.01
N HIS A 194 4.58 -4.61 35.77
CA HIS A 194 3.29 -5.20 35.47
C HIS A 194 3.39 -6.70 35.25
N LEU A 195 2.35 -7.41 35.64
CA LEU A 195 2.17 -8.81 35.26
C LEU A 195 1.95 -8.88 33.75
N THR A 196 2.96 -9.37 33.03
CA THR A 196 2.90 -9.59 31.58
C THR A 196 2.40 -11.00 31.29
N GLY A 197 1.44 -11.12 30.39
CA GLY A 197 0.87 -12.39 29.93
C GLY A 197 0.74 -12.42 28.41
N PHE A 198 0.39 -13.57 27.86
CA PHE A 198 0.01 -13.65 26.45
C PHE A 198 -1.44 -13.20 26.30
N CYS A 199 -1.65 -11.99 25.81
CA CYS A 199 -2.96 -11.33 25.75
C CYS A 199 -3.62 -11.51 24.38
N HIS A 200 -4.94 -11.55 24.37
CA HIS A 200 -5.76 -11.56 23.16
C HIS A 200 -5.79 -10.19 22.48
N ASN A 201 -5.88 -9.13 23.29
CA ASN A 201 -5.96 -7.71 22.94
C ASN A 201 -7.24 -7.27 22.20
N ASP A 202 -8.08 -8.19 21.74
CA ASP A 202 -9.38 -7.91 21.09
C ASP A 202 -10.50 -8.84 21.61
N LEU A 203 -10.63 -8.99 22.93
CA LEU A 203 -11.59 -9.92 23.53
C LEU A 203 -13.02 -9.35 23.63
N GLN A 204 -13.61 -8.98 22.50
CA GLN A 204 -15.02 -8.65 22.35
C GLN A 204 -15.91 -9.91 22.31
N TYR A 205 -17.23 -9.77 22.53
CA TYR A 205 -18.15 -10.92 22.58
C TYR A 205 -18.20 -11.74 21.27
N GLY A 206 -17.88 -11.13 20.11
CA GLY A 206 -17.79 -11.83 18.83
C GLY A 206 -16.65 -12.86 18.76
N ASN A 207 -15.62 -12.68 19.59
CA ASN A 207 -14.43 -13.52 19.64
C ASN A 207 -14.48 -14.57 20.77
N ILE A 208 -15.64 -14.69 21.44
CA ILE A 208 -15.87 -15.64 22.53
C ILE A 208 -17.02 -16.56 22.12
N MET A 209 -16.75 -17.86 22.07
CA MET A 209 -17.77 -18.87 21.79
C MET A 209 -18.07 -19.69 23.05
N ILE A 210 -19.35 -19.97 23.30
CA ILE A 210 -19.80 -20.84 24.38
C ILE A 210 -20.56 -22.04 23.82
N ASP A 211 -20.16 -23.23 24.28
CA ASP A 211 -20.95 -24.44 24.13
C ASP A 211 -22.01 -24.46 25.24
N GLU A 212 -23.29 -24.37 24.87
CA GLU A 212 -24.40 -24.29 25.82
C GLU A 212 -24.62 -25.60 26.59
N GLU A 213 -24.18 -26.75 26.05
CA GLU A 213 -24.34 -28.04 26.70
C GLU A 213 -23.26 -28.26 27.78
N THR A 214 -22.03 -27.82 27.50
CA THR A 214 -20.87 -28.05 28.38
C THR A 214 -20.43 -26.82 29.17
N SER A 215 -21.00 -25.64 28.87
CA SER A 215 -20.55 -24.33 29.34
C SER A 215 -19.05 -24.05 29.06
N TYR A 216 -18.48 -24.72 28.06
CA TYR A 216 -17.08 -24.56 27.70
C TYR A 216 -16.89 -23.31 26.83
N ILE A 217 -15.97 -22.43 27.24
CA ILE A 217 -15.60 -21.23 26.48
C ILE A 217 -14.39 -21.51 25.59
N THR A 218 -14.53 -21.13 24.31
CA THR A 218 -13.43 -21.07 23.35
C THR A 218 -13.20 -19.64 22.89
N ILE A 219 -11.97 -19.15 23.03
CA ILE A 219 -11.53 -17.85 22.51
C ILE A 219 -11.03 -18.07 21.09
N ILE A 220 -11.44 -17.22 20.14
CA ILE A 220 -11.09 -17.29 18.72
C ILE A 220 -10.60 -15.92 18.22
N ASP A 221 -10.04 -15.90 17.01
CA ASP A 221 -9.60 -14.69 16.30
C ASP A 221 -8.39 -13.94 16.92
N TYR A 222 -7.22 -14.59 16.85
CA TYR A 222 -5.97 -14.16 17.51
C TYR A 222 -5.17 -13.09 16.74
N GLU A 223 -5.79 -12.30 15.87
CA GLU A 223 -5.13 -11.32 14.98
C GLU A 223 -4.29 -10.29 15.77
N TYR A 224 -4.79 -9.87 16.93
CA TYR A 224 -4.11 -8.88 17.77
C TYR A 224 -3.28 -9.50 18.90
N ALA A 225 -3.25 -10.82 19.03
CA ALA A 225 -2.67 -11.51 20.18
C ALA A 225 -1.15 -11.34 20.27
N CYS A 226 -0.65 -10.95 21.44
CA CYS A 226 0.78 -10.82 21.72
C CYS A 226 1.05 -10.73 23.23
N TYR A 227 2.33 -10.75 23.62
CA TYR A 227 2.70 -10.44 25.00
C TYR A 227 2.39 -8.97 25.33
N ASN A 228 1.62 -8.76 26.41
CA ASN A 228 1.17 -7.45 26.85
C ASN A 228 0.87 -7.46 28.37
N PRO A 229 0.71 -6.31 29.04
CA PRO A 229 0.18 -6.28 30.40
C PRO A 229 -1.21 -6.91 30.45
N ILE A 230 -1.43 -7.85 31.38
CA ILE A 230 -2.74 -8.52 31.53
C ILE A 230 -3.85 -7.52 31.85
N ALA A 231 -3.50 -6.42 32.52
CA ALA A 231 -4.43 -5.36 32.86
C ALA A 231 -4.99 -4.66 31.61
N TYR A 232 -4.23 -4.56 30.52
CA TYR A 232 -4.71 -4.01 29.27
C TYR A 232 -5.77 -4.89 28.60
N ASP A 233 -5.57 -6.21 28.58
CA ASP A 233 -6.52 -7.13 27.94
C ASP A 233 -7.84 -7.19 28.71
N ILE A 234 -7.78 -7.16 30.04
CA ILE A 234 -8.96 -7.07 30.90
C ILE A 234 -9.65 -5.71 30.71
N ALA A 235 -8.88 -4.61 30.64
CA ALA A 235 -9.44 -3.28 30.39
C ALA A 235 -10.17 -3.23 29.05
N ASN A 236 -9.58 -3.83 28.01
CA ASN A 236 -10.22 -3.97 26.71
C ASN A 236 -11.56 -4.70 26.82
N HIS A 237 -11.58 -5.87 27.47
CA HIS A 237 -12.80 -6.63 27.66
C HIS A 237 -13.90 -5.84 28.39
N PHE A 238 -13.56 -5.07 29.42
CA PHE A 238 -14.53 -4.20 30.10
C PHE A 238 -15.01 -3.04 29.23
N CYS A 239 -14.15 -2.44 28.41
CA CYS A 239 -14.54 -1.42 27.45
C CYS A 239 -15.51 -1.96 26.38
N GLU A 240 -15.40 -3.23 26.01
CA GLU A 240 -16.29 -3.90 25.05
C GLU A 240 -17.70 -4.15 25.60
N MET A 241 -17.90 -4.15 26.92
CA MET A 241 -19.24 -4.22 27.52
C MET A 241 -20.11 -2.97 27.26
N ALA A 242 -19.49 -1.87 26.82
CA ALA A 242 -20.19 -0.66 26.40
C ALA A 242 -20.60 -0.67 24.92
N ALA A 243 -20.19 -1.68 24.14
CA ALA A 243 -20.51 -1.80 22.73
C ALA A 243 -21.64 -2.81 22.46
N ASP A 244 -22.48 -2.52 21.47
CA ASP A 244 -23.47 -3.47 20.93
C ASP A 244 -23.55 -3.36 19.40
N TYR A 245 -22.72 -4.19 18.76
CA TYR A 245 -22.56 -4.32 17.31
C TYR A 245 -23.75 -5.00 16.61
N HIS A 246 -24.75 -5.51 17.33
CA HIS A 246 -25.95 -6.10 16.73
C HIS A 246 -27.13 -5.11 16.61
N THR A 247 -26.93 -3.84 16.94
CA THR A 247 -27.93 -2.78 16.82
C THR A 247 -27.99 -2.18 15.42
N GLU A 248 -29.02 -1.37 15.12
CA GLU A 248 -29.11 -0.58 13.89
C GLU A 248 -28.00 0.48 13.77
N THR A 249 -27.32 0.79 14.88
CA THR A 249 -26.23 1.78 14.97
C THR A 249 -25.00 1.17 15.66
N PRO A 250 -24.34 0.19 15.04
CA PRO A 250 -23.31 -0.63 15.71
C PRO A 250 -22.04 0.16 16.11
N HIS A 251 -21.86 1.37 15.59
CA HIS A 251 -20.76 2.27 15.91
C HIS A 251 -20.97 3.12 17.18
N LEU A 252 -22.19 3.12 17.74
CA LEU A 252 -22.51 3.89 18.95
C LEU A 252 -22.19 3.09 20.21
N MET A 253 -21.49 3.73 21.14
CA MET A 253 -21.07 3.13 22.40
C MET A 253 -21.88 3.70 23.56
N ASP A 254 -22.43 2.82 24.38
CA ASP A 254 -23.18 3.18 25.59
C ASP A 254 -22.31 2.97 26.83
N TYR A 255 -21.53 3.99 27.17
CA TYR A 255 -20.66 3.97 28.34
C TYR A 255 -21.40 3.93 29.68
N SER A 256 -22.74 4.12 29.69
CA SER A 256 -23.53 3.86 30.90
C SER A 256 -23.58 2.37 31.27
N LYS A 257 -23.28 1.49 30.31
CA LYS A 257 -23.20 0.03 30.48
C LYS A 257 -21.81 -0.47 30.89
N TYR A 258 -20.80 0.40 30.98
CA TYR A 258 -19.48 0.00 31.47
C TYR A 258 -19.60 -0.66 32.87
N PRO A 259 -18.94 -1.81 33.13
CA PRO A 259 -19.15 -2.57 34.36
C PRO A 259 -18.81 -1.74 35.60
N GLY A 260 -19.69 -1.76 36.60
CA GLY A 260 -19.48 -1.03 37.85
C GLY A 260 -18.37 -1.65 38.71
N TYR A 261 -17.98 -0.96 39.79
CA TYR A 261 -16.91 -1.42 40.69
C TYR A 261 -17.13 -2.86 41.19
N ASP A 262 -18.33 -3.20 41.66
CA ASP A 262 -18.62 -4.53 42.20
C ASP A 262 -18.53 -5.64 41.15
N GLU A 263 -18.87 -5.34 39.89
CA GLU A 263 -18.80 -6.29 38.80
C GLU A 263 -17.36 -6.54 38.35
N ARG A 264 -16.57 -5.47 38.19
CA ARG A 264 -15.13 -5.59 37.92
C ARG A 264 -14.42 -6.33 39.04
N LYS A 265 -14.78 -6.05 40.30
CA LYS A 265 -14.24 -6.74 41.47
C LYS A 265 -14.59 -8.22 41.49
N ARG A 266 -15.82 -8.60 41.14
CA ARG A 266 -16.21 -10.02 41.00
C ARG A 266 -15.40 -10.71 39.91
N PHE A 267 -15.30 -10.12 38.72
CA PHE A 267 -14.53 -10.66 37.60
C PHE A 267 -13.06 -10.90 37.98
N LEU A 268 -12.42 -9.88 38.55
CA LEU A 268 -11.00 -9.94 38.91
C LEU A 268 -10.73 -10.90 40.07
N ARG A 269 -11.66 -11.03 41.03
CA ARG A 269 -11.55 -12.04 42.08
C ARG A 269 -11.54 -13.45 41.49
N VAL A 270 -12.47 -13.77 40.58
CA VAL A 270 -12.49 -15.07 39.89
C VAL A 270 -11.20 -15.28 39.09
N TYR A 271 -10.77 -14.29 38.32
CA TYR A 271 -9.54 -14.33 37.52
C TYR A 271 -8.29 -14.67 38.36
N LEU A 272 -8.15 -14.07 39.55
CA LEU A 272 -7.01 -14.33 40.44
C LEU A 272 -7.13 -15.68 41.16
N SER A 273 -8.32 -16.05 41.63
CA SER A 273 -8.58 -17.32 42.35
C SER A 273 -8.33 -18.57 41.50
N CYS A 274 -8.27 -18.46 40.17
CA CYS A 274 -7.94 -19.55 39.24
C CYS A 274 -6.58 -20.22 39.52
N SER A 275 -5.68 -19.56 40.26
CA SER A 275 -4.38 -20.13 40.65
C SER A 275 -4.47 -21.04 41.90
N GLY A 276 -5.67 -21.29 42.42
CA GLY A 276 -5.92 -22.12 43.62
C GLY A 276 -5.62 -21.42 44.95
N LYS A 277 -5.36 -20.11 44.94
CA LYS A 277 -5.15 -19.27 46.13
C LYS A 277 -6.16 -18.14 46.11
N GLU A 278 -6.80 -17.88 47.24
CA GLU A 278 -7.64 -16.69 47.41
C GLU A 278 -6.77 -15.42 47.36
N PRO A 279 -7.08 -14.44 46.49
CA PRO A 279 -6.32 -13.21 46.39
C PRO A 279 -6.50 -12.36 47.64
N SER A 280 -5.44 -11.66 48.07
CA SER A 280 -5.59 -10.67 49.12
C SER A 280 -6.41 -9.47 48.61
N ASP A 281 -7.15 -8.80 49.50
CA ASP A 281 -7.91 -7.60 49.13
C ASP A 281 -7.01 -6.49 48.56
N SER A 282 -5.74 -6.43 48.99
CA SER A 282 -4.76 -5.46 48.48
C SER A 282 -4.33 -5.77 47.04
N GLU A 283 -4.07 -7.03 46.70
CA GLU A 283 -3.72 -7.43 45.33
C GLU A 283 -4.90 -7.22 44.37
N LEU A 284 -6.11 -7.55 44.83
CA LEU A 284 -7.33 -7.35 44.05
C LEU A 284 -7.58 -5.86 43.78
N GLU A 285 -7.45 -5.01 44.80
CA GLU A 285 -7.64 -3.57 44.64
C GLU A 285 -6.55 -2.93 43.76
N HIS A 286 -5.31 -3.40 43.87
CA HIS A 286 -4.22 -2.95 43.00
C HIS A 286 -4.51 -3.27 41.53
N LEU A 287 -4.92 -4.50 41.22
CA LEU A 287 -5.25 -4.91 39.85
C LEU A 287 -6.48 -4.16 39.31
N ILE A 288 -7.49 -3.90 40.14
CA ILE A 288 -8.65 -3.06 39.75
C ILE A 288 -8.18 -1.68 39.29
N GLN A 289 -7.29 -1.04 40.05
CA GLN A 289 -6.78 0.29 39.73
C GLN A 289 -5.90 0.27 38.48
N GLU A 290 -5.08 -0.76 38.31
CA GLU A 290 -4.23 -0.92 37.13
C GLU A 290 -5.07 -1.10 35.85
N VAL A 291 -6.05 -2.01 35.88
CA VAL A 291 -7.02 -2.24 34.78
C VAL A 291 -7.73 -0.94 34.42
N GLU A 292 -8.26 -0.21 35.41
CA GLU A 292 -8.95 1.06 35.14
C GLU A 292 -8.04 2.06 34.43
N LYS A 293 -6.75 2.18 34.81
CA LYS A 293 -5.84 3.10 34.12
C LYS A 293 -5.55 2.67 32.68
N TYR A 294 -5.46 1.37 32.40
CA TYR A 294 -5.24 0.86 31.03
C TYR A 294 -6.43 1.10 30.08
N THR A 295 -7.62 1.42 30.59
CA THR A 295 -8.75 1.88 29.74
C THR A 295 -8.39 3.14 28.94
N LEU A 296 -7.49 3.97 29.46
CA LEU A 296 -6.99 5.16 28.76
C LEU A 296 -6.20 4.77 27.49
N ALA A 297 -5.27 3.82 27.62
CA ALA A 297 -4.53 3.30 26.46
C ALA A 297 -5.46 2.57 25.47
N ASN A 298 -6.47 1.86 25.97
CA ASN A 298 -7.49 1.20 25.15
C ASN A 298 -8.27 2.17 24.27
N HIS A 299 -8.74 3.28 24.83
CA HIS A 299 -9.46 4.31 24.09
C HIS A 299 -8.61 4.97 22.99
N LEU A 300 -7.33 5.24 23.25
CA LEU A 300 -6.42 5.72 22.21
C LEU A 300 -6.19 4.66 21.12
N PHE A 301 -6.04 3.40 21.51
CA PHE A 301 -5.82 2.28 20.59
C PHE A 301 -6.94 2.15 19.58
N TRP A 302 -8.17 1.97 20.06
CA TRP A 302 -9.33 1.78 19.20
C TRP A 302 -9.80 3.08 18.54
N GLY A 303 -9.49 4.24 19.13
CA GLY A 303 -9.69 5.54 18.49
C GLY A 303 -8.83 5.71 17.23
N LEU A 304 -7.53 5.43 17.33
CA LEU A 304 -6.63 5.46 16.19
C LEU A 304 -6.97 4.38 15.16
N TRP A 305 -7.30 3.17 15.62
CA TRP A 305 -7.77 2.09 14.74
C TRP A 305 -9.02 2.50 13.94
N GLY A 306 -9.99 3.14 14.59
CA GLY A 306 -11.21 3.63 13.93
C GLY A 306 -10.89 4.69 12.87
N LEU A 307 -10.01 5.65 13.17
CA LEU A 307 -9.60 6.66 12.18
C LEU A 307 -8.94 6.06 10.94
N ILE A 308 -8.04 5.09 11.13
CA ILE A 308 -7.40 4.41 10.02
C ILE A 308 -8.45 3.60 9.23
N SER A 309 -9.34 2.91 9.94
CA SER A 309 -10.37 2.03 9.37
C SER A 309 -11.35 2.74 8.43
N GLU A 310 -11.73 3.98 8.73
CA GLU A 310 -12.57 4.80 7.84
C GLU A 310 -12.03 4.89 6.41
N LEU A 311 -10.71 4.93 6.27
CA LEU A 311 -10.04 5.16 4.98
C LEU A 311 -9.70 3.87 4.25
N VAL A 312 -9.80 2.71 4.91
CA VAL A 312 -9.34 1.42 4.36
C VAL A 312 -10.43 0.34 4.33
N ASN A 313 -11.52 0.49 5.08
CA ASN A 313 -12.59 -0.52 5.15
C ASN A 313 -13.83 -0.08 4.37
N GLU A 314 -14.39 -1.00 3.58
CA GLU A 314 -15.61 -0.80 2.77
C GLU A 314 -16.91 -1.18 3.52
N ILE A 315 -16.82 -1.48 4.82
CA ILE A 315 -17.95 -1.95 5.63
C ILE A 315 -18.82 -0.76 6.03
N ASP A 316 -20.14 -0.92 5.95
CA ASP A 316 -21.14 0.05 6.40
C ASP A 316 -21.12 0.19 7.94
N PHE A 317 -20.14 0.94 8.43
CA PHE A 317 -19.89 1.25 9.82
C PHE A 317 -19.30 2.67 9.90
N ASN A 318 -19.81 3.53 10.79
CA ASN A 318 -19.32 4.89 10.91
C ASN A 318 -18.06 4.94 11.80
N TYR A 319 -16.91 4.67 11.18
CA TYR A 319 -15.63 4.58 11.87
C TYR A 319 -15.18 5.92 12.46
N LYS A 320 -15.46 7.04 11.78
CA LYS A 320 -15.17 8.39 12.33
C LYS A 320 -15.93 8.67 13.64
N GLU A 321 -17.22 8.34 13.71
CA GLU A 321 -18.01 8.53 14.93
C GLU A 321 -17.59 7.58 16.04
N TYR A 322 -17.24 6.33 15.71
CA TYR A 322 -16.65 5.41 16.66
C TYR A 322 -15.34 5.95 17.25
N ALA A 323 -14.42 6.41 16.39
CA ALA A 323 -13.14 6.98 16.82
C ALA A 323 -13.33 8.22 17.70
N ARG A 324 -14.27 9.10 17.33
CA ARG A 324 -14.62 10.30 18.09
C ARG A 324 -15.06 9.95 19.51
N GLN A 325 -15.98 9.00 19.67
CA GLN A 325 -16.45 8.58 20.99
C GLN A 325 -15.31 7.98 21.84
N ARG A 326 -14.43 7.16 21.24
CA ARG A 326 -13.26 6.61 21.94
C ARG A 326 -12.33 7.71 22.45
N PHE A 327 -11.94 8.68 21.62
CA PHE A 327 -11.11 9.80 22.07
C PHE A 327 -11.80 10.68 23.12
N GLN A 328 -13.10 10.95 22.97
CA GLN A 328 -13.84 11.73 23.97
C GLN A 328 -13.81 11.05 25.34
N GLN A 329 -13.96 9.72 25.39
CA GLN A 329 -13.88 9.00 26.65
C GLN A 329 -12.48 8.99 27.26
N TYR A 330 -11.43 8.92 26.44
CA TYR A 330 -10.06 9.11 26.92
C TYR A 330 -9.93 10.43 27.71
N TRP A 331 -10.33 11.55 27.10
CA TRP A 331 -10.21 12.87 27.71
C TRP A 331 -11.12 13.05 28.92
N LEU A 332 -12.30 12.42 28.93
CA LEU A 332 -13.23 12.45 30.05
C LEU A 332 -12.67 11.72 31.27
N ARG A 333 -12.09 10.53 31.06
CA ARG A 333 -11.66 9.62 32.14
C ARG A 333 -10.26 9.92 32.66
N LYS A 334 -9.37 10.50 31.85
CA LYS A 334 -7.98 10.81 32.23
C LYS A 334 -7.85 11.55 33.58
N PRO A 335 -8.59 12.65 33.85
CA PRO A 335 -8.47 13.38 35.12
C PRO A 335 -8.95 12.57 36.32
N GLU A 336 -10.00 11.76 36.15
CA GLU A 336 -10.60 10.94 37.21
C GLU A 336 -9.64 9.82 37.63
N LEU A 337 -8.96 9.19 36.67
CA LEU A 337 -8.13 8.02 36.89
C LEU A 337 -6.69 8.35 37.33
N LEU A 338 -6.18 9.54 36.94
CA LEU A 338 -4.79 9.95 37.23
C LEU A 338 -4.69 11.10 38.25
N GLY A 339 -5.82 11.54 38.83
CA GLY A 339 -5.84 12.41 40.01
C GLY A 339 -5.51 13.89 39.76
N PHE A 340 -5.75 14.42 38.56
CA PHE A 340 -5.48 15.82 38.25
C PHE A 340 -6.59 16.76 38.77
N SER A 341 -6.21 17.79 39.54
CA SER A 341 -7.09 18.87 40.00
C SER A 341 -7.81 19.56 38.83
N THR A 342 -9.08 19.90 39.04
CA THR A 342 -10.03 20.49 38.09
C THR A 342 -9.69 21.90 37.57
N SER A 343 -8.45 22.37 37.73
CA SER A 343 -8.01 23.73 37.41
C SER A 343 -6.93 23.83 36.32
N SER A 344 -6.77 22.82 35.47
CA SER A 344 -5.81 22.87 34.35
C SER A 344 -6.34 23.65 33.14
N PRO A 345 -5.54 24.54 32.50
CA PRO A 345 -5.93 25.32 31.30
C PRO A 345 -6.36 24.45 30.11
N ILE A 346 -5.98 23.17 30.14
CA ILE A 346 -6.27 22.18 29.10
C ILE A 346 -7.79 21.92 28.99
N ARG A 347 -8.55 21.99 30.09
CA ARG A 347 -10.02 21.81 30.05
C ARG A 347 -10.73 22.96 29.33
N ALA A 348 -10.17 24.18 29.38
CA ALA A 348 -10.76 25.34 28.71
C ALA A 348 -10.60 25.26 27.18
N ASN A 349 -9.41 24.88 26.69
CA ASN A 349 -9.18 24.65 25.26
C ASN A 349 -9.97 23.44 24.73
N ILE A 350 -10.10 22.35 25.50
CA ILE A 350 -10.87 21.18 25.06
C ILE A 350 -12.37 21.48 24.98
N MET A 351 -12.95 22.23 25.94
CA MET A 351 -14.36 22.63 25.89
C MET A 351 -14.68 23.58 24.72
N GLU A 352 -13.70 24.37 24.28
CA GLU A 352 -13.83 25.29 23.15
C GLU A 352 -13.69 24.57 21.79
N VAL A 353 -12.90 23.50 21.73
CA VAL A 353 -12.70 22.67 20.53
C VAL A 353 -13.78 21.58 20.37
N THR A 354 -14.34 21.04 21.46
CA THR A 354 -15.33 19.92 21.40
C THR A 354 -16.79 20.33 21.62
N GLY A 355 -17.10 21.63 21.71
CA GLY A 355 -18.49 22.14 21.70
C GLY A 355 -19.36 21.85 22.93
N LEU A 356 -18.79 21.43 24.07
CA LEU A 356 -19.53 21.17 25.30
C LEU A 356 -19.36 22.34 26.30
N ALA A 357 -20.13 23.41 26.11
CA ALA A 357 -20.19 24.50 27.08
C ALA A 357 -21.04 24.11 28.32
N LYS A 358 -20.55 24.49 29.51
CA LYS A 358 -21.26 24.39 30.79
C LYS A 358 -22.59 25.16 30.77
N LYS A 359 -23.64 24.52 31.31
CA LYS A 359 -24.95 25.09 31.65
C LYS A 359 -24.83 26.34 32.53
N PRO A 360 -25.67 27.37 32.33
CA PRO A 360 -26.00 28.29 33.41
C PRO A 360 -26.87 27.55 34.45
N ALA A 361 -26.55 27.75 35.72
CA ALA A 361 -27.29 27.13 36.82
C ALA A 361 -28.75 27.62 36.85
N GLY A 362 -29.71 26.70 36.86
CA GLY A 362 -31.06 26.99 37.38
C GLY A 362 -32.31 26.60 36.57
N LEU A 363 -32.25 25.80 35.49
CA LEU A 363 -33.48 25.36 34.78
C LEU A 363 -33.44 23.87 34.35
N PRO A 364 -34.54 23.10 34.51
CA PRO A 364 -34.60 21.67 34.16
C PRO A 364 -34.60 21.38 32.65
N GLU A 365 -34.01 20.24 32.27
CA GLU A 365 -33.54 19.86 30.91
C GLU A 365 -34.60 19.70 29.81
N GLY A 366 -35.89 19.67 30.15
CA GLY A 366 -36.95 19.42 29.15
C GLY A 366 -37.46 20.67 28.41
N GLU A 367 -37.37 21.87 29.00
CA GLU A 367 -38.08 23.04 28.47
C GLU A 367 -37.19 24.00 27.66
N VAL A 368 -35.86 23.93 27.80
CA VAL A 368 -34.95 24.94 27.20
C VAL A 368 -34.89 24.83 25.68
N VAL A 369 -34.88 23.61 25.13
CA VAL A 369 -34.86 23.39 23.67
C VAL A 369 -36.19 23.84 23.06
N ASP A 370 -37.32 23.48 23.66
CA ASP A 370 -38.64 23.88 23.17
C ASP A 370 -38.89 25.39 23.31
N ILE A 371 -38.39 26.04 24.36
CA ILE A 371 -38.51 27.50 24.51
C ILE A 371 -37.63 28.22 23.48
N ILE A 372 -36.39 27.77 23.26
CA ILE A 372 -35.48 28.35 22.26
C ILE A 372 -36.03 28.12 20.84
N ASP A 373 -36.52 26.91 20.55
CA ASP A 373 -37.09 26.55 19.25
C ASP A 373 -38.41 27.30 19.00
N THR A 374 -39.28 27.44 20.01
CA THR A 374 -40.54 28.21 19.91
C THR A 374 -40.28 29.70 19.73
N ARG A 375 -39.30 30.28 20.45
CA ARG A 375 -38.94 31.70 20.34
C ARG A 375 -38.28 32.00 19.01
N LEU A 376 -37.32 31.18 18.55
CA LEU A 376 -36.64 31.38 17.27
C LEU A 376 -37.54 31.05 16.06
N ASN A 377 -38.47 30.09 16.17
CA ASN A 377 -39.44 29.78 15.08
C ASN A 377 -40.50 30.86 14.88
N LYS A 378 -40.81 31.68 15.89
CA LYS A 378 -41.69 32.86 15.74
C LYS A 378 -41.10 33.92 14.80
N PHE A 379 -39.78 33.93 14.61
CA PHE A 379 -39.08 34.87 13.73
C PHE A 379 -38.65 34.18 12.44
N LYS A 380 -39.59 34.01 11.50
CA LYS A 380 -39.30 33.49 10.17
C LYS A 380 -38.48 34.48 9.35
N GLY A 381 -37.19 34.15 9.16
CA GLY A 381 -36.35 34.73 8.11
C GLY A 381 -35.80 36.11 8.42
N SER A 382 -34.67 36.17 9.12
CA SER A 382 -33.86 37.39 9.19
C SER A 382 -32.48 37.15 8.57
N LYS A 383 -32.26 37.74 7.39
CA LYS A 383 -30.92 37.94 6.81
C LYS A 383 -30.22 39.16 7.45
N ASP A 384 -30.85 39.83 8.39
CA ASP A 384 -30.48 41.16 8.88
C ASP A 384 -29.62 41.07 10.15
N GLU A 385 -28.47 41.73 10.12
CA GLU A 385 -27.39 41.58 11.12
C GLU A 385 -27.74 42.28 12.44
N ALA A 386 -28.43 43.42 12.38
CA ALA A 386 -28.95 44.14 13.54
C ALA A 386 -29.93 43.28 14.36
N ARG A 387 -30.76 42.46 13.70
CA ARG A 387 -31.72 41.56 14.34
C ARG A 387 -31.08 40.34 15.00
N ARG A 388 -29.93 39.87 14.48
CA ARG A 388 -29.16 38.82 15.16
C ARG A 388 -28.51 39.34 16.44
N LEU A 389 -28.17 40.62 16.46
CA LEU A 389 -27.64 41.28 17.65
C LEU A 389 -28.72 41.41 18.74
N GLU A 390 -29.95 41.81 18.39
CA GLU A 390 -31.07 41.82 19.35
C GLU A 390 -31.34 40.43 19.95
N LEU A 391 -31.42 39.40 19.11
CA LEU A 391 -31.62 38.01 19.56
C LEU A 391 -30.44 37.48 20.40
N SER A 392 -29.21 37.94 20.12
CA SER A 392 -28.02 37.57 20.89
C SER A 392 -28.08 38.09 22.32
N VAL A 393 -28.63 39.30 22.50
CA VAL A 393 -28.79 39.94 23.81
C VAL A 393 -29.97 39.33 24.57
N GLU A 394 -31.09 39.04 23.89
CA GLU A 394 -32.29 38.50 24.54
C GLU A 394 -32.13 37.02 24.98
N LEU A 395 -31.38 36.22 24.23
CA LEU A 395 -31.18 34.78 24.49
C LEU A 395 -29.85 34.46 25.18
N GLY A 396 -28.98 35.45 25.40
CA GLY A 396 -27.65 35.25 26.00
C GLY A 396 -26.72 34.37 25.17
N MET A 397 -26.94 34.32 23.85
CA MET A 397 -26.18 33.51 22.88
C MET A 397 -25.38 34.42 21.97
N THR A 398 -24.24 33.97 21.44
CA THR A 398 -23.48 34.79 20.47
C THR A 398 -24.20 34.86 19.12
N PRO A 399 -24.02 35.94 18.33
CA PRO A 399 -24.62 36.05 16.99
C PRO A 399 -24.26 34.87 16.07
N SER A 400 -23.08 34.27 16.26
CA SER A 400 -22.62 33.08 15.54
C SER A 400 -23.41 31.82 15.94
N GLN A 401 -23.70 31.61 17.22
CA GLN A 401 -24.50 30.47 17.68
C GLN A 401 -25.94 30.53 17.13
N ILE A 402 -26.53 31.72 17.06
CA ILE A 402 -27.86 31.93 16.46
C ILE A 402 -27.83 31.65 14.95
N LYS A 403 -26.75 32.07 14.25
CA LYS A 403 -26.55 31.77 12.83
C LYS A 403 -26.46 30.26 12.59
N PHE A 404 -25.67 29.53 13.38
CA PHE A 404 -25.55 28.07 13.29
C PHE A 404 -26.86 27.34 13.59
N TRP A 405 -27.64 27.81 14.56
CA TRP A 405 -28.95 27.23 14.88
C TRP A 405 -29.92 27.30 13.70
N PHE A 406 -30.08 28.47 13.06
CA PHE A 406 -30.95 28.61 11.87
C PHE A 406 -30.44 27.84 10.64
N GLN A 407 -29.15 27.50 10.61
CA GLN A 407 -28.53 26.71 9.55
C GLN A 407 -28.84 25.22 9.78
N ASN A 408 -28.63 24.71 10.99
CA ASN A 408 -28.97 23.34 11.38
C ASN A 408 -30.49 23.06 11.28
N LYS A 409 -31.34 24.01 11.68
CA LYS A 409 -32.81 23.86 11.56
C LYS A 409 -33.28 23.77 10.12
N ARG A 410 -32.65 24.51 9.19
CA ARG A 410 -32.94 24.41 7.75
C ARG A 410 -32.55 23.04 7.19
N THR A 411 -31.40 22.52 7.61
CA THR A 411 -30.94 21.18 7.23
C THR A 411 -31.88 20.09 7.77
N GLN A 412 -32.30 20.17 9.04
CA GLN A 412 -33.28 19.25 9.62
C GLN A 412 -34.65 19.31 8.94
N THR A 413 -35.14 20.50 8.59
CA THR A 413 -36.44 20.66 7.94
C THR A 413 -36.43 20.11 6.52
N LYS A 414 -35.32 20.30 5.78
CA LYS A 414 -35.12 19.67 4.46
C LYS A 414 -35.07 18.15 4.58
N ALA A 415 -34.31 17.61 5.53
CA ALA A 415 -34.24 16.17 5.78
C ALA A 415 -35.61 15.57 6.15
N LYS A 416 -36.42 16.29 6.95
CA LYS A 416 -37.79 15.87 7.29
C LYS A 416 -38.72 15.88 6.07
N GLN A 417 -38.67 16.92 5.23
CA GLN A 417 -39.46 16.97 3.99
C GLN A 417 -39.04 15.91 2.96
N GLU A 418 -37.75 15.60 2.87
CA GLU A 418 -37.25 14.51 2.02
C GLU A 418 -37.67 13.14 2.54
N LYS A 419 -37.68 12.95 3.87
CA LYS A 419 -38.22 11.74 4.51
C LYS A 419 -39.72 11.58 4.24
N GLU A 420 -40.52 12.64 4.38
CA GLU A 420 -41.97 12.61 4.09
C GLU A 420 -42.26 12.34 2.61
N LYS A 421 -41.50 12.94 1.68
CA LYS A 421 -41.58 12.62 0.25
C LYS A 421 -41.16 11.18 -0.05
N SER A 422 -40.14 10.66 0.63
CA SER A 422 -39.68 9.26 0.49
C SER A 422 -40.74 8.27 0.98
N ILE A 423 -41.47 8.60 2.05
CA ILE A 423 -42.58 7.80 2.56
C ILE A 423 -43.78 7.83 1.60
N ALA A 424 -44.16 9.00 1.09
CA ALA A 424 -45.24 9.12 0.11
C ALA A 424 -44.91 8.40 -1.21
N LEU A 425 -43.66 8.49 -1.69
CA LEU A 425 -43.19 7.75 -2.87
C LEU A 425 -43.17 6.24 -2.65
N ARG A 426 -42.89 5.77 -1.43
CA ARG A 426 -42.98 4.34 -1.09
C ARG A 426 -44.42 3.85 -1.11
N ALA A 427 -45.35 4.60 -0.51
CA ALA A 427 -46.77 4.26 -0.53
C ALA A 427 -47.33 4.16 -1.96
N LEU A 428 -46.99 5.10 -2.84
CA LEU A 428 -47.40 5.07 -4.25
C LEU A 428 -46.76 3.89 -5.01
N ASN A 429 -45.51 3.53 -4.69
CA ASN A 429 -44.83 2.38 -5.29
C ASN A 429 -45.48 1.05 -4.86
N ASP A 430 -45.97 0.98 -3.63
CA ASP A 430 -46.66 -0.19 -3.12
C ASP A 430 -48.07 -0.32 -3.73
N GLU A 431 -48.75 0.79 -4.00
CA GLU A 431 -50.03 0.83 -4.74
C GLU A 431 -49.87 0.33 -6.19
N ILE A 432 -48.87 0.85 -6.91
CA ILE A 432 -48.54 0.40 -8.28
C ILE A 432 -48.15 -1.09 -8.29
N ARG A 433 -47.45 -1.57 -7.27
CA ARG A 433 -47.14 -3.00 -7.13
C ARG A 433 -48.37 -3.85 -6.87
N GLY A 434 -49.36 -3.32 -6.16
CA GLY A 434 -50.68 -3.94 -6.00
C GLY A 434 -51.38 -4.13 -7.36
N GLU A 435 -51.49 -3.07 -8.14
CA GLU A 435 -52.12 -3.11 -9.48
C GLU A 435 -51.39 -4.08 -10.43
N ILE A 436 -50.05 -4.09 -10.40
CA ILE A 436 -49.22 -5.01 -11.19
C ILE A 436 -49.49 -6.47 -10.81
N ASN A 437 -49.66 -6.77 -9.53
CA ASN A 437 -49.97 -8.12 -9.06
C ASN A 437 -51.38 -8.56 -9.45
N GLU A 438 -52.37 -7.65 -9.43
CA GLU A 438 -53.72 -7.95 -9.91
C GLU A 438 -53.73 -8.24 -11.42
N ILE A 439 -53.01 -7.43 -12.22
CA ILE A 439 -52.87 -7.65 -13.66
C ILE A 439 -52.14 -8.98 -13.96
N ALA A 440 -51.10 -9.31 -13.19
CA ALA A 440 -50.37 -10.57 -13.33
C ALA A 440 -51.25 -11.80 -13.03
N GLN A 441 -52.11 -11.73 -12.01
CA GLN A 441 -53.05 -12.81 -11.69
C GLN A 441 -54.11 -13.02 -12.78
N VAL A 442 -54.61 -11.95 -13.40
CA VAL A 442 -55.54 -12.03 -14.53
C VAL A 442 -54.87 -12.66 -15.76
N LEU A 443 -53.59 -12.39 -15.98
CA LEU A 443 -52.81 -12.96 -17.10
C LEU A 443 -52.45 -14.43 -16.88
N GLU A 444 -52.23 -14.87 -15.64
CA GLU A 444 -51.98 -16.27 -15.29
C GLU A 444 -53.22 -17.16 -15.45
N ALA A 445 -54.42 -16.58 -15.34
CA ALA A 445 -55.69 -17.29 -15.54
C ALA A 445 -56.08 -17.49 -17.03
N LEU A 446 -55.33 -16.91 -17.97
CA LEU A 446 -55.60 -17.02 -19.41
C LEU A 446 -54.71 -18.10 -20.06
N GLU A 447 -55.34 -19.14 -20.62
CA GLU A 447 -54.63 -20.22 -21.33
C GLU A 447 -54.49 -19.96 -22.83
N CYS A 448 -53.29 -20.23 -23.36
CA CYS A 448 -53.02 -20.06 -24.79
C CYS A 448 -53.67 -21.19 -25.62
N ARG A 449 -54.63 -20.83 -26.47
CA ARG A 449 -55.41 -21.77 -27.29
C ARG A 449 -54.60 -22.63 -28.28
N PHE A 450 -53.33 -22.32 -28.54
CA PHE A 450 -52.48 -23.09 -29.46
C PHE A 450 -51.54 -24.09 -28.78
N CYS A 451 -51.14 -23.85 -27.53
CA CYS A 451 -50.20 -24.72 -26.83
C CYS A 451 -50.68 -25.23 -25.47
N GLY A 452 -51.87 -24.80 -25.01
CA GLY A 452 -52.51 -25.28 -23.79
C GLY A 452 -51.75 -24.95 -22.50
N LYS A 453 -50.84 -23.97 -22.55
CA LYS A 453 -50.03 -23.54 -21.39
C LYS A 453 -50.49 -22.17 -20.91
N SER A 454 -50.54 -21.99 -19.60
CA SER A 454 -50.79 -20.69 -18.95
C SER A 454 -49.56 -19.79 -19.05
N CYS A 455 -49.81 -18.47 -19.14
CA CYS A 455 -48.76 -17.47 -19.31
C CYS A 455 -48.12 -17.14 -17.95
N GLN A 456 -46.87 -17.54 -17.73
CA GLN A 456 -46.11 -17.19 -16.51
C GLN A 456 -45.59 -15.76 -16.62
N VAL A 457 -46.37 -14.79 -16.15
CA VAL A 457 -46.03 -13.36 -16.21
C VAL A 457 -45.34 -12.86 -14.92
N GLY A 458 -45.51 -13.56 -13.79
CA GLY A 458 -45.00 -13.10 -12.47
C GLY A 458 -43.47 -13.00 -12.32
N GLU A 459 -42.69 -13.92 -12.89
CA GLU A 459 -41.22 -13.94 -12.68
C GLU A 459 -40.47 -12.84 -13.46
N ASN A 460 -40.99 -12.42 -14.61
CA ASN A 460 -40.30 -11.44 -15.47
C ASN A 460 -40.44 -9.99 -14.99
N ILE A 461 -41.49 -9.66 -14.24
CA ILE A 461 -41.71 -8.29 -13.77
C ILE A 461 -40.79 -7.94 -12.59
N PHE A 462 -40.59 -8.88 -11.66
CA PHE A 462 -39.72 -8.67 -10.48
C PHE A 462 -38.24 -8.51 -10.88
N ILE A 463 -37.77 -9.30 -11.85
CA ILE A 463 -36.40 -9.26 -12.35
C ILE A 463 -36.14 -7.97 -13.15
N ASN A 464 -37.10 -7.53 -13.97
CA ASN A 464 -36.95 -6.28 -14.72
C ASN A 464 -37.06 -5.05 -13.83
N GLN A 465 -37.88 -5.10 -12.77
CA GLN A 465 -37.99 -4.01 -11.79
C GLN A 465 -36.72 -3.89 -10.91
N GLN A 466 -36.02 -4.99 -10.59
CA GLN A 466 -34.72 -4.93 -9.91
C GLN A 466 -33.60 -4.43 -10.83
N LYS A 467 -33.59 -4.83 -12.10
CA LYS A 467 -32.62 -4.33 -13.09
C LYS A 467 -32.76 -2.83 -13.33
N LEU A 468 -33.99 -2.33 -13.57
CA LEU A 468 -34.25 -0.90 -13.77
C LEU A 468 -33.96 -0.03 -12.53
N ARG A 469 -34.02 -0.61 -11.32
CA ARG A 469 -33.66 0.10 -10.07
C ARG A 469 -32.15 0.13 -9.84
N ALA A 470 -31.42 -0.94 -10.18
CA ALA A 470 -29.95 -0.96 -10.13
C ALA A 470 -29.32 -0.05 -11.19
N GLU A 471 -29.93 0.01 -12.37
CA GLU A 471 -29.47 0.86 -13.48
C GLU A 471 -29.76 2.36 -13.24
N ASN A 472 -30.91 2.71 -12.65
CA ASN A 472 -31.19 4.08 -12.20
C ASN A 472 -30.31 4.54 -11.01
N ALA A 473 -29.78 3.60 -10.20
CA ALA A 473 -28.87 3.91 -9.10
C ALA A 473 -27.46 4.22 -9.63
N LEU A 474 -26.94 3.38 -10.54
CA LEU A 474 -25.67 3.62 -11.25
C LEU A 474 -25.71 4.92 -12.09
N LEU A 475 -26.82 5.21 -12.80
CA LEU A 475 -26.95 6.46 -13.57
C LEU A 475 -27.02 7.73 -12.70
N LYS A 476 -27.54 7.65 -11.47
CA LYS A 476 -27.53 8.78 -10.53
C LYS A 476 -26.15 9.02 -9.94
N GLU A 477 -25.40 7.97 -9.65
CA GLU A 477 -24.03 8.05 -9.12
C GLU A 477 -23.06 8.61 -10.17
N GLU A 478 -23.25 8.23 -11.44
CA GLU A 478 -22.51 8.78 -12.58
C GLU A 478 -22.87 10.26 -12.86
N LEU A 479 -24.15 10.66 -12.71
CA LEU A 479 -24.61 12.06 -12.85
C LEU A 479 -24.05 12.97 -11.74
N GLU A 480 -23.97 12.48 -10.50
CA GLU A 480 -23.40 13.22 -9.36
C GLU A 480 -21.87 13.27 -9.37
N ARG A 481 -21.19 12.29 -9.97
CA ARG A 481 -19.74 12.35 -10.22
C ARG A 481 -19.41 13.37 -11.31
N LEU A 482 -20.15 13.36 -12.42
CA LEU A 482 -19.96 14.31 -13.53
C LEU A 482 -20.35 15.75 -13.18
N SER A 483 -21.39 15.98 -12.37
CA SER A 483 -21.77 17.33 -11.93
C SER A 483 -20.73 17.96 -10.99
N ARG A 484 -19.97 17.16 -10.22
CA ARG A 484 -18.85 17.62 -9.38
C ARG A 484 -17.60 17.94 -10.20
N GLU A 485 -17.29 17.13 -11.20
CA GLU A 485 -16.16 17.39 -12.11
C GLU A 485 -16.38 18.65 -12.99
N VAL A 486 -17.62 19.02 -13.34
CA VAL A 486 -17.91 20.23 -14.16
C VAL A 486 -17.87 21.54 -13.35
N GLU A 487 -18.28 21.53 -12.08
CA GLU A 487 -18.17 22.71 -11.19
C GLU A 487 -16.71 23.06 -10.88
N GLU A 488 -15.84 22.05 -10.80
CA GLU A 488 -14.41 22.24 -10.54
C GLU A 488 -13.65 22.79 -11.75
N TYR A 489 -14.14 22.55 -12.97
CA TYR A 489 -13.53 23.04 -14.23
C TYR A 489 -14.04 24.40 -14.72
N THR A 490 -15.19 24.92 -14.27
CA THR A 490 -15.81 26.16 -14.81
C THR A 490 -15.93 27.32 -13.83
N GLY A 491 -15.78 27.08 -12.53
CA GLY A 491 -15.76 28.13 -11.49
C GLY A 491 -17.11 28.80 -11.22
N MET A 492 -18.22 28.29 -11.75
CA MET A 492 -19.57 28.69 -11.33
C MET A 492 -20.40 27.46 -10.95
N PRO A 493 -21.23 27.54 -9.89
CA PRO A 493 -22.07 26.42 -9.49
C PRO A 493 -23.21 26.20 -10.50
N ILE A 494 -23.39 24.98 -10.99
CA ILE A 494 -24.54 24.62 -11.82
C ILE A 494 -25.63 24.11 -10.88
N SER A 495 -26.60 24.98 -10.59
CA SER A 495 -27.82 24.58 -9.88
C SER A 495 -28.67 23.71 -10.81
N LEU A 496 -28.57 22.38 -10.73
CA LEU A 496 -29.48 21.48 -11.42
C LEU A 496 -30.87 21.54 -10.76
N HIS A 497 -31.68 22.48 -11.23
CA HIS A 497 -33.11 22.28 -11.27
C HIS A 497 -33.40 21.01 -12.09
N ARG A 498 -34.18 20.10 -11.48
CA ARG A 498 -35.03 19.06 -12.09
C ARG A 498 -34.88 18.90 -13.62
N ALA A 499 -34.53 17.69 -14.04
CA ALA A 499 -34.63 17.24 -15.41
C ALA A 499 -35.93 17.72 -16.10
N THR A 500 -35.76 18.51 -17.15
CA THR A 500 -36.70 18.66 -18.26
C THR A 500 -35.89 18.60 -19.54
N GLU A 501 -35.93 17.43 -20.19
CA GLU A 501 -35.69 17.05 -21.59
C GLU A 501 -34.42 17.53 -22.37
N PRO A 502 -33.91 16.71 -23.30
CA PRO A 502 -32.60 16.91 -23.92
C PRO A 502 -32.64 17.90 -25.09
N SER A 503 -31.58 18.69 -25.24
CA SER A 503 -31.20 19.26 -26.53
C SER A 503 -29.73 19.02 -26.81
N ASP A 504 -29.46 18.49 -27.99
CA ASP A 504 -28.15 18.27 -28.58
C ASP A 504 -27.31 19.56 -28.52
N HIS A 505 -26.10 19.47 -27.98
CA HIS A 505 -24.86 20.10 -28.47
C HIS A 505 -23.80 20.12 -27.33
N VAL A 506 -22.54 19.99 -27.74
CA VAL A 506 -21.29 20.20 -26.97
C VAL A 506 -20.60 18.94 -26.42
N LEU A 507 -19.95 18.19 -27.33
CA LEU A 507 -18.71 17.44 -27.07
C LEU A 507 -17.57 18.11 -27.85
N SER A 508 -16.80 18.99 -27.21
CA SER A 508 -15.44 19.34 -27.67
C SER A 508 -14.63 19.99 -26.54
N ASN A 509 -13.66 19.22 -26.00
CA ASN A 509 -12.27 19.62 -25.72
C ASN A 509 -11.66 18.94 -24.48
N SER A 510 -10.81 17.93 -24.68
CA SER A 510 -9.43 17.83 -24.14
C SER A 510 -8.83 16.42 -24.26
N SER A 511 -8.15 16.18 -25.38
CA SER A 511 -6.85 15.48 -25.50
C SER A 511 -6.59 15.46 -27.00
N GLY A 512 -5.62 16.26 -27.45
CA GLY A 512 -5.39 16.57 -28.87
C GLY A 512 -4.89 15.42 -29.74
N VAL A 513 -5.27 14.17 -29.44
CA VAL A 513 -5.06 13.00 -30.29
C VAL A 513 -6.32 12.85 -31.14
N ILE A 514 -6.20 13.03 -32.45
CA ILE A 514 -7.35 12.96 -33.36
C ILE A 514 -7.88 11.51 -33.35
N ALA A 515 -9.20 11.33 -33.46
CA ALA A 515 -9.83 10.00 -33.42
C ALA A 515 -9.23 9.02 -34.47
N THR A 516 -8.76 9.54 -35.60
CA THR A 516 -8.04 8.78 -36.65
C THR A 516 -6.71 8.20 -36.15
N ASP A 517 -5.96 8.96 -35.35
CA ASP A 517 -4.67 8.54 -34.81
C ASP A 517 -4.84 7.42 -33.78
N LYS A 518 -5.91 7.47 -32.97
CA LYS A 518 -6.22 6.39 -32.01
C LYS A 518 -6.48 5.06 -32.69
N ALA A 519 -7.27 5.05 -33.78
CA ALA A 519 -7.56 3.83 -34.53
C ALA A 519 -6.28 3.22 -35.14
N PHE A 520 -5.44 4.07 -35.73
CA PHE A 520 -4.14 3.66 -36.27
C PHE A 520 -3.20 3.13 -35.19
N MET A 521 -3.10 3.78 -34.03
CA MET A 521 -2.30 3.29 -32.89
C MET A 521 -2.76 1.90 -32.43
N VAL A 522 -4.08 1.67 -32.36
CA VAL A 522 -4.63 0.36 -32.01
C VAL A 522 -4.21 -0.69 -33.05
N GLU A 523 -4.34 -0.40 -34.34
CA GLU A 523 -3.94 -1.32 -35.41
C GLU A 523 -2.44 -1.64 -35.37
N LEU A 524 -1.59 -0.61 -35.23
CA LEU A 524 -0.13 -0.74 -35.11
C LEU A 524 0.25 -1.63 -33.92
N ALA A 525 -0.38 -1.46 -32.77
CA ALA A 525 -0.13 -2.27 -31.58
C ALA A 525 -0.56 -3.75 -31.76
N HIS A 526 -1.66 -4.01 -32.47
CA HIS A 526 -2.09 -5.38 -32.77
C HIS A 526 -1.11 -6.08 -33.72
N HIS A 527 -0.68 -5.40 -34.80
CA HIS A 527 0.35 -5.94 -35.70
C HIS A 527 1.68 -6.20 -34.98
N ALA A 528 2.09 -5.29 -34.09
CA ALA A 528 3.29 -5.49 -33.27
C ALA A 528 3.17 -6.72 -32.36
N MET A 529 2.00 -6.93 -31.74
CA MET A 529 1.73 -8.11 -30.90
C MET A 529 1.77 -9.42 -31.71
N GLU A 530 1.21 -9.44 -32.92
CA GLU A 530 1.28 -10.61 -33.82
C GLU A 530 2.70 -10.92 -34.26
N GLU A 531 3.47 -9.89 -34.63
CA GLU A 531 4.88 -10.01 -34.97
C GLU A 531 5.71 -10.54 -33.79
N PHE A 532 5.54 -9.96 -32.60
CA PHE A 532 6.21 -10.40 -31.37
C PHE A 532 5.92 -11.86 -31.07
N ASN A 533 4.66 -12.30 -31.15
CA ASN A 533 4.29 -13.69 -30.93
C ASN A 533 4.89 -14.64 -31.97
N THR A 534 5.02 -14.20 -33.23
CA THR A 534 5.69 -14.98 -34.29
C THR A 534 7.18 -15.15 -33.98
N LEU A 535 7.85 -14.09 -33.56
CA LEU A 535 9.26 -14.11 -33.16
C LEU A 535 9.49 -14.96 -31.91
N LEU A 536 8.54 -14.96 -30.97
CA LEU A 536 8.63 -15.75 -29.74
C LEU A 536 8.57 -17.25 -30.02
N GLN A 537 7.69 -17.68 -30.95
CA GLN A 537 7.39 -19.09 -31.21
C GLN A 537 8.36 -19.75 -32.19
N SER A 538 8.97 -18.98 -33.10
CA SER A 538 9.83 -19.53 -34.16
C SER A 538 11.31 -19.27 -33.90
N ASN A 539 12.12 -20.34 -33.94
CA ASN A 539 13.57 -20.25 -33.86
C ASN A 539 14.23 -19.82 -35.18
N GLU A 540 13.49 -19.81 -36.30
CA GLU A 540 14.06 -19.50 -37.62
C GLU A 540 14.50 -18.03 -37.77
N PHE A 541 13.98 -17.15 -36.92
CA PHE A 541 14.32 -15.72 -36.89
C PHE A 541 15.50 -15.39 -35.99
N TRP A 542 16.07 -16.39 -35.30
CA TRP A 542 17.10 -16.17 -34.30
C TRP A 542 18.37 -16.92 -34.68
N MET A 543 19.50 -16.23 -34.62
CA MET A 543 20.83 -16.78 -34.82
C MET A 543 21.75 -16.39 -33.67
N ASN A 544 22.79 -17.17 -33.43
CA ASN A 544 23.83 -16.79 -32.48
C ASN A 544 24.83 -15.87 -33.19
N SER A 545 25.06 -14.70 -32.61
CA SER A 545 26.10 -13.76 -33.02
C SER A 545 27.46 -14.46 -32.99
N THR A 546 28.26 -14.26 -34.04
CA THR A 546 29.60 -14.83 -34.16
C THR A 546 30.61 -14.20 -33.22
N ASP A 547 30.32 -12.99 -32.74
CA ASP A 547 31.27 -12.17 -31.98
C ASP A 547 31.20 -12.47 -30.48
N ASP A 548 30.01 -12.73 -29.96
CA ASP A 548 29.73 -12.85 -28.52
C ASP A 548 28.77 -14.01 -28.15
N GLY A 549 28.27 -14.76 -29.14
CA GLY A 549 27.38 -15.91 -28.92
C GLY A 549 25.93 -15.56 -28.54
N ARG A 550 25.57 -14.27 -28.48
CA ARG A 550 24.20 -13.85 -28.11
C ARG A 550 23.18 -14.21 -29.17
N THR A 551 21.95 -14.46 -28.73
CA THR A 551 20.83 -14.72 -29.64
C THR A 551 20.31 -13.40 -30.22
N VAL A 552 20.54 -13.17 -31.51
CA VAL A 552 20.17 -11.96 -32.27
C VAL A 552 19.24 -12.33 -33.42
N ILE A 553 18.52 -11.35 -33.98
CA ILE A 553 17.61 -11.58 -35.10
C ILE A 553 18.41 -11.84 -36.39
N ASP A 554 18.08 -12.90 -37.12
CA ASP A 554 18.48 -13.07 -38.51
C ASP A 554 17.70 -12.07 -39.37
N LEU A 555 18.36 -10.97 -39.72
CA LEU A 555 17.77 -9.88 -40.49
C LEU A 555 17.25 -10.35 -41.86
N GLN A 556 17.91 -11.31 -42.51
CA GLN A 556 17.46 -11.80 -43.81
C GLN A 556 16.20 -12.65 -43.69
N ALA A 557 16.10 -13.50 -42.67
CA ALA A 557 14.87 -14.25 -42.39
C ALA A 557 13.73 -13.31 -41.97
N TYR A 558 14.03 -12.34 -41.12
CA TYR A 558 13.08 -11.34 -40.63
C TYR A 558 12.52 -10.46 -41.75
N GLU A 559 13.38 -9.85 -42.59
CA GLU A 559 12.94 -8.96 -43.68
C GLU A 559 12.15 -9.68 -44.77
N ARG A 560 12.45 -10.98 -45.02
CA ARG A 560 11.64 -11.82 -45.92
C ARG A 560 10.20 -12.01 -45.42
N ARG A 561 9.99 -12.02 -44.10
CA ARG A 561 8.66 -12.27 -43.49
C ARG A 561 7.86 -11.01 -43.22
N PHE A 562 8.51 -9.93 -42.80
CA PHE A 562 7.87 -8.71 -42.29
C PHE A 562 8.11 -7.47 -43.15
N SER A 563 8.79 -7.61 -44.31
CA SER A 563 9.12 -6.58 -45.32
C SER A 563 8.73 -5.13 -44.98
N ARG A 564 9.69 -4.33 -44.53
CA ARG A 564 9.47 -2.93 -44.12
C ARG A 564 10.35 -1.94 -44.88
N GLY A 565 9.82 -1.34 -45.94
CA GLY A 565 10.33 -0.12 -46.60
C GLY A 565 11.80 -0.14 -47.09
N PRO A 566 12.28 0.94 -47.72
CA PRO A 566 13.69 1.06 -48.11
C PRO A 566 14.58 1.33 -46.88
N ASN A 567 15.66 0.56 -46.72
CA ASN A 567 16.68 0.78 -45.69
C ASN A 567 17.58 1.96 -46.08
N SER A 568 17.82 2.92 -45.16
CA SER A 568 18.86 3.93 -45.34
C SER A 568 20.24 3.30 -45.08
N PRO A 569 21.32 3.77 -45.75
CA PRO A 569 22.66 3.18 -45.59
C PRO A 569 23.25 3.34 -44.18
N ASN A 570 22.70 4.24 -43.37
CA ASN A 570 23.13 4.51 -41.99
C ASN A 570 22.23 3.85 -40.93
N LEU A 571 21.31 2.97 -41.35
CA LEU A 571 20.38 2.29 -40.45
C LEU A 571 21.04 1.05 -39.82
N ARG A 572 21.31 1.10 -38.52
CA ARG A 572 21.73 -0.06 -37.72
C ARG A 572 20.51 -0.72 -37.09
N THR A 573 20.52 -2.05 -37.03
CA THR A 573 19.59 -2.80 -36.18
C THR A 573 20.33 -3.36 -34.97
N GLU A 574 19.80 -3.11 -33.79
CA GLU A 574 20.19 -3.76 -32.53
C GLU A 574 19.08 -4.72 -32.13
N SER A 575 19.41 -5.99 -31.90
CA SER A 575 18.42 -6.97 -31.47
C SER A 575 19.03 -8.00 -30.54
N SER A 576 18.25 -8.48 -29.58
CA SER A 576 18.66 -9.56 -28.68
C SER A 576 17.45 -10.25 -28.07
N LYS A 577 17.58 -11.55 -27.79
CA LYS A 577 16.63 -12.33 -27.00
C LYS A 577 17.35 -13.04 -25.88
N ASP A 578 16.78 -13.01 -24.69
CA ASP A 578 17.27 -13.77 -23.55
C ASP A 578 16.12 -14.24 -22.67
N CYS A 579 16.37 -15.23 -21.81
CA CYS A 579 15.36 -15.82 -20.94
C CYS A 579 15.92 -16.18 -19.56
N GLY A 580 15.21 -15.80 -18.51
CA GLY A 580 15.57 -16.07 -17.13
C GLY A 580 14.36 -16.36 -16.24
N VAL A 581 14.62 -16.99 -15.10
CA VAL A 581 13.62 -17.17 -14.03
C VAL A 581 13.88 -16.10 -12.96
N VAL A 582 12.80 -15.45 -12.52
CA VAL A 582 12.86 -14.40 -11.49
C VAL A 582 11.92 -14.75 -10.34
N PHE A 583 12.35 -14.39 -9.13
CA PHE A 583 11.61 -14.67 -7.91
C PHE A 583 10.52 -13.61 -7.71
N MET A 584 9.47 -13.63 -8.53
CA MET A 584 8.31 -12.74 -8.47
C MET A 584 7.16 -13.36 -9.27
N ASN A 585 5.91 -13.17 -8.82
CA ASN A 585 4.77 -13.73 -9.53
C ASN A 585 4.45 -12.92 -10.81
N SER A 586 3.73 -13.53 -11.75
CA SER A 586 3.51 -12.93 -13.07
C SER A 586 2.63 -11.68 -13.03
N LEU A 587 1.71 -11.57 -12.07
CA LEU A 587 0.81 -10.43 -11.96
C LEU A 587 1.54 -9.21 -11.41
N ASP A 588 2.39 -9.38 -10.41
CA ASP A 588 3.24 -8.30 -9.86
C ASP A 588 4.16 -7.74 -10.95
N LEU A 589 4.77 -8.61 -11.76
CA LEU A 589 5.61 -8.18 -12.89
C LEU A 589 4.84 -7.36 -13.92
N VAL A 590 3.62 -7.80 -14.27
CA VAL A 590 2.76 -7.06 -15.20
C VAL A 590 2.38 -5.71 -14.60
N GLU A 591 2.04 -5.65 -13.31
CA GLU A 591 1.73 -4.40 -12.63
C GLU A 591 2.93 -3.45 -12.61
N PHE A 592 4.12 -3.95 -12.28
CA PHE A 592 5.35 -3.16 -12.25
C PHE A 592 5.75 -2.62 -13.62
N PHE A 593 5.53 -3.38 -14.70
CA PHE A 593 5.88 -2.94 -16.05
C PHE A 593 4.85 -2.00 -16.67
N MET A 594 3.58 -2.08 -16.25
CA MET A 594 2.52 -1.22 -16.77
C MET A 594 2.39 0.13 -16.04
N ASP A 595 2.94 0.24 -14.82
CA ASP A 595 3.07 1.51 -14.10
C ASP A 595 4.44 2.16 -14.36
N ALA A 596 4.44 3.39 -14.90
CA ALA A 596 5.68 4.08 -15.28
C ALA A 596 6.62 4.35 -14.09
N ASN A 597 6.09 4.61 -12.89
CA ASN A 597 6.91 4.86 -11.70
C ASN A 597 7.53 3.58 -11.19
N LYS A 598 6.72 2.51 -11.04
CA LYS A 598 7.23 1.18 -10.62
C LYS A 598 8.23 0.63 -11.62
N TYR A 599 8.02 0.85 -12.91
CA TYR A 599 8.94 0.44 -13.97
C TYR A 599 10.32 1.10 -13.82
N MET A 600 10.37 2.39 -13.47
CA MET A 600 11.64 3.07 -13.16
C MET A 600 12.29 2.53 -11.88
N GLU A 601 11.50 2.20 -10.85
CA GLU A 601 12.02 1.61 -9.62
C GLU A 601 12.64 0.23 -9.86
N VAL A 602 12.10 -0.55 -10.80
CA VAL A 602 12.64 -1.87 -11.16
C VAL A 602 13.92 -1.75 -12.00
N PHE A 603 14.02 -0.72 -12.85
CA PHE A 603 15.14 -0.54 -13.78
C PHE A 603 15.93 0.77 -13.58
N PRO A 604 16.38 1.12 -12.36
CA PRO A 604 16.95 2.45 -12.08
C PRO A 604 18.27 2.73 -12.82
N THR A 605 18.97 1.67 -13.24
CA THR A 605 20.27 1.75 -13.94
C THR A 605 20.12 1.73 -15.46
N ILE A 606 18.90 1.51 -15.98
CA ILE A 606 18.61 1.42 -17.42
C ILE A 606 17.64 2.52 -17.85
N VAL A 607 16.62 2.81 -17.03
CA VAL A 607 15.54 3.74 -17.32
C VAL A 607 15.73 4.99 -16.47
N SER A 608 16.19 6.08 -17.07
CA SER A 608 16.37 7.35 -16.36
C SER A 608 15.06 8.11 -16.15
N LYS A 609 14.10 7.93 -17.07
CA LYS A 609 12.80 8.61 -17.05
C LYS A 609 11.76 7.77 -17.78
N ALA A 610 10.56 7.69 -17.22
CA ALA A 610 9.40 7.10 -17.90
C ALA A 610 8.12 7.86 -17.50
N ARG A 611 7.17 7.95 -18.44
CA ARG A 611 5.82 8.47 -18.16
C ARG A 611 4.80 7.92 -19.15
N THR A 612 3.57 7.73 -18.69
CA THR A 612 2.43 7.47 -19.57
C THR A 612 1.93 8.79 -20.15
N ILE A 613 1.97 8.93 -21.48
CA ILE A 613 1.46 10.10 -22.19
C ILE A 613 -0.06 10.03 -22.30
N ALA A 614 -0.60 8.88 -22.70
CA ALA A 614 -2.04 8.68 -22.86
C ALA A 614 -2.43 7.20 -22.74
N VAL A 615 -3.63 6.93 -22.22
CA VAL A 615 -4.25 5.60 -22.30
C VAL A 615 -5.08 5.56 -23.59
N ILE A 616 -4.67 4.72 -24.55
CA ILE A 616 -5.31 4.62 -25.86
C ILE A 616 -6.52 3.69 -25.82
N LYS A 617 -6.38 2.56 -25.10
CA LYS A 617 -7.46 1.59 -24.87
C LYS A 617 -7.38 1.11 -23.42
N ALA A 618 -8.47 1.25 -22.68
CA ALA A 618 -8.57 0.76 -21.30
C ALA A 618 -8.62 -0.78 -21.26
N GLY A 619 -8.06 -1.35 -20.19
CA GLY A 619 -8.10 -2.80 -19.92
C GLY A 619 -9.52 -3.29 -19.57
N LEU A 620 -9.71 -4.61 -19.56
CA LEU A 620 -10.99 -5.22 -19.24
C LEU A 620 -11.21 -5.29 -17.72
N MET A 621 -12.33 -4.74 -17.22
CA MET A 621 -12.80 -4.96 -15.84
C MET A 621 -11.73 -4.71 -14.75
N GLY A 622 -10.90 -3.67 -14.90
CA GLY A 622 -9.90 -3.28 -13.90
C GLY A 622 -8.60 -4.10 -13.89
N ASN A 623 -8.38 -5.02 -14.83
CA ASN A 623 -7.08 -5.69 -15.02
C ASN A 623 -6.27 -5.08 -16.16
N GLN A 624 -4.97 -5.40 -16.23
CA GLN A 624 -4.04 -4.89 -17.26
C GLN A 624 -4.25 -5.56 -18.64
N ASN A 625 -5.18 -6.51 -18.77
CA ASN A 625 -5.38 -7.25 -20.01
C ASN A 625 -6.07 -6.39 -21.08
N ASN A 626 -5.48 -6.36 -22.27
CA ASN A 626 -5.85 -5.51 -23.40
C ASN A 626 -5.64 -4.00 -23.16
N LEU A 627 -4.88 -3.63 -22.12
CA LEU A 627 -4.52 -2.23 -21.88
C LEU A 627 -3.47 -1.79 -22.90
N LEU A 628 -3.73 -0.67 -23.57
CA LEU A 628 -2.82 -0.04 -24.53
C LEU A 628 -2.54 1.39 -24.09
N GLN A 629 -1.26 1.71 -23.92
CA GLN A 629 -0.81 3.03 -23.50
C GLN A 629 0.22 3.59 -24.48
N LEU A 630 0.19 4.91 -24.70
CA LEU A 630 1.27 5.66 -25.29
C LEU A 630 2.21 6.11 -24.16
N MET A 631 3.49 5.74 -24.26
CA MET A 631 4.50 5.96 -23.23
C MET A 631 5.72 6.68 -23.79
N TYR A 632 6.40 7.39 -22.89
CA TYR A 632 7.72 7.96 -23.10
C TYR A 632 8.72 7.30 -22.16
N GLU A 633 9.90 6.92 -22.67
CA GLU A 633 11.00 6.31 -21.91
C GLU A 633 12.34 6.91 -22.36
N GLU A 634 13.24 7.10 -21.39
CA GLU A 634 14.64 7.46 -21.60
C GLU A 634 15.52 6.31 -21.11
N LEU A 635 16.33 5.75 -22.03
CA LEU A 635 17.27 4.69 -21.74
C LEU A 635 18.69 5.23 -21.61
N ASN A 636 19.37 4.87 -20.53
CA ASN A 636 20.73 5.29 -20.26
C ASN A 636 21.72 4.12 -20.14
N VAL A 637 22.97 4.44 -20.44
CA VAL A 637 24.15 3.75 -19.93
C VAL A 637 24.73 4.68 -18.89
N LEU A 638 25.13 4.16 -17.73
CA LEU A 638 25.63 4.98 -16.62
C LEU A 638 27.08 5.45 -16.88
N SER A 639 27.24 6.28 -17.89
CA SER A 639 28.48 6.98 -18.24
C SER A 639 28.15 8.26 -19.02
N PRO A 640 28.80 9.39 -18.70
CA PRO A 640 28.58 10.64 -19.43
C PRO A 640 29.02 10.58 -20.90
N LEU A 641 29.79 9.56 -21.28
CA LEU A 641 30.26 9.34 -22.66
C LEU A 641 29.19 8.71 -23.57
N VAL A 642 28.02 8.33 -23.03
CA VAL A 642 26.93 7.71 -23.79
C VAL A 642 25.67 8.54 -23.66
N GLN A 643 25.18 9.05 -24.79
CA GLN A 643 23.93 9.80 -24.84
C GLN A 643 22.72 8.93 -24.51
N THR A 644 21.77 9.52 -23.78
CA THR A 644 20.48 8.91 -23.44
C THR A 644 19.60 8.74 -24.68
N ARG A 645 19.01 7.55 -24.86
CA ARG A 645 18.09 7.26 -25.97
C ARG A 645 16.65 7.54 -25.55
N LYS A 646 15.94 8.36 -26.31
CA LYS A 646 14.56 8.76 -26.04
C LYS A 646 13.60 7.98 -26.94
N PHE A 647 12.55 7.41 -26.36
CA PHE A 647 11.54 6.64 -27.07
C PHE A 647 10.14 7.18 -26.78
N CYS A 648 9.35 7.37 -27.84
CA CYS A 648 7.90 7.45 -27.77
C CYS A 648 7.33 6.18 -28.40
N PHE A 649 6.54 5.41 -27.66
CA PHE A 649 6.09 4.08 -28.08
C PHE A 649 4.74 3.69 -27.48
N LEU A 650 4.07 2.77 -28.14
CA LEU A 650 2.88 2.10 -27.66
C LEU A 650 3.27 0.86 -26.87
N ARG A 651 2.82 0.75 -25.62
CA ARG A 651 2.93 -0.45 -24.79
C ARG A 651 1.58 -1.17 -24.73
N PHE A 652 1.54 -2.38 -25.26
CA PHE A 652 0.34 -3.22 -25.30
C PHE A 652 0.48 -4.44 -24.40
N CYS A 653 -0.36 -4.54 -23.37
CA CYS A 653 -0.41 -5.69 -22.47
C CYS A 653 -1.56 -6.62 -22.84
N LYS A 654 -1.26 -7.91 -22.99
CA LYS A 654 -2.26 -8.94 -23.31
C LYS A 654 -1.97 -10.23 -22.58
N GLN A 655 -2.99 -10.78 -21.94
CA GLN A 655 -2.96 -12.13 -21.42
C GLN A 655 -3.16 -13.12 -22.58
N LEU A 656 -2.18 -13.99 -22.80
CA LEU A 656 -2.22 -14.96 -23.91
C LEU A 656 -2.96 -16.23 -23.51
N ASP A 657 -2.77 -16.70 -22.28
CA ASP A 657 -3.49 -17.81 -21.66
C ASP A 657 -3.60 -17.61 -20.13
N GLN A 658 -4.11 -18.61 -19.39
CA GLN A 658 -4.33 -18.49 -17.94
C GLN A 658 -3.05 -18.20 -17.14
N ASN A 659 -1.88 -18.60 -17.66
CA ASN A 659 -0.59 -18.56 -16.97
C ASN A 659 0.45 -17.69 -17.70
N SER A 660 0.08 -16.99 -18.77
CA SER A 660 1.06 -16.24 -19.56
C SER A 660 0.58 -14.88 -20.06
N TRP A 661 1.52 -13.93 -20.07
CA TRP A 661 1.32 -12.54 -20.43
C TRP A 661 2.37 -12.10 -21.44
N ALA A 662 1.97 -11.22 -22.35
CA ALA A 662 2.87 -10.51 -23.25
C ALA A 662 2.69 -9.01 -23.09
N ILE A 663 3.81 -8.30 -22.94
CA ILE A 663 3.88 -6.84 -22.95
C ILE A 663 4.76 -6.46 -24.12
N VAL A 664 4.18 -5.77 -25.10
CA VAL A 664 4.82 -5.47 -26.38
C VAL A 664 4.88 -3.97 -26.60
N ASP A 665 6.08 -3.50 -26.91
CA ASP A 665 6.43 -2.11 -27.16
C ASP A 665 6.73 -1.90 -28.65
N VAL A 666 6.17 -0.85 -29.25
CA VAL A 666 6.45 -0.44 -30.64
C VAL A 666 6.44 1.07 -30.79
N SER A 667 7.45 1.65 -31.44
CA SER A 667 7.56 3.11 -31.60
C SER A 667 6.38 3.71 -32.35
N TYR A 668 5.96 4.89 -31.88
CA TYR A 668 4.96 5.74 -32.52
C TYR A 668 5.51 7.17 -32.59
N ASP A 669 5.65 7.69 -33.81
CA ASP A 669 6.15 9.05 -34.05
C ASP A 669 5.01 10.05 -33.79
N ASP A 670 4.94 10.62 -32.57
CA ASP A 670 3.95 11.65 -32.24
C ASP A 670 4.35 12.99 -32.89
N PRO A 671 3.57 13.54 -33.85
CA PRO A 671 3.92 14.78 -34.55
C PRO A 671 4.01 16.02 -33.64
N ARG A 672 3.50 15.92 -32.41
CA ARG A 672 3.45 17.02 -31.43
C ARG A 672 4.68 17.07 -30.53
N GLU A 673 5.47 16.00 -30.43
CA GLU A 673 6.74 16.00 -29.69
C GLU A 673 7.90 16.08 -30.70
N SER A 674 8.43 17.30 -30.91
CA SER A 674 9.62 17.50 -31.74
C SER A 674 10.85 17.07 -30.96
N PHE A 675 11.28 15.82 -31.12
CA PHE A 675 12.51 15.33 -30.52
C PHE A 675 13.75 15.85 -31.27
N ASP A 676 14.82 16.06 -30.52
CA ASP A 676 16.06 16.63 -31.03
C ASP A 676 16.68 15.76 -32.14
N SER A 677 17.25 16.43 -33.15
CA SER A 677 17.50 15.90 -34.50
C SER A 677 18.73 14.97 -34.65
N GLN A 678 19.36 14.57 -33.54
CA GLN A 678 20.71 13.95 -33.52
C GLN A 678 20.74 12.42 -33.65
N SER A 679 19.65 11.69 -33.42
CA SER A 679 19.54 10.26 -33.78
C SER A 679 18.08 9.81 -33.76
N GLN A 680 17.55 9.36 -34.91
CA GLN A 680 16.21 8.75 -34.96
C GLN A 680 16.33 7.30 -34.49
N VAL A 681 15.92 7.05 -33.25
CA VAL A 681 15.85 5.72 -32.65
C VAL A 681 14.39 5.25 -32.70
N ARG A 682 14.15 4.06 -33.27
CA ARG A 682 12.81 3.45 -33.35
C ARG A 682 12.81 2.04 -32.78
N ARG A 683 11.92 1.80 -31.81
CA ARG A 683 11.64 0.48 -31.27
C ARG A 683 10.74 -0.29 -32.24
N MET A 684 11.24 -1.41 -32.72
CA MET A 684 10.46 -2.43 -33.41
C MET A 684 9.76 -3.30 -32.34
N PRO A 685 8.82 -4.21 -32.70
CA PRO A 685 8.14 -5.04 -31.70
C PRO A 685 9.12 -5.70 -30.71
N SER A 686 9.12 -5.18 -29.49
CA SER A 686 10.04 -5.51 -28.39
C SER A 686 9.22 -5.71 -27.12
N GLY A 687 9.83 -6.19 -26.05
CA GLY A 687 9.17 -6.34 -24.76
C GLY A 687 9.39 -7.71 -24.16
N CYS A 688 8.43 -8.20 -23.39
CA CYS A 688 8.60 -9.44 -22.63
C CYS A 688 7.39 -10.36 -22.68
N TYR A 689 7.70 -11.66 -22.62
CA TYR A 689 6.76 -12.73 -22.37
C TYR A 689 7.01 -13.27 -20.96
N ILE A 690 5.95 -13.29 -20.14
CA ILE A 690 5.99 -13.69 -18.74
C ILE A 690 5.15 -14.94 -18.59
N GLN A 691 5.75 -16.01 -18.07
CA GLN A 691 5.11 -17.28 -17.83
C GLN A 691 5.15 -17.60 -16.33
N ALA A 692 3.98 -17.79 -15.72
CA ALA A 692 3.84 -18.18 -14.33
C ALA A 692 4.37 -19.61 -14.11
N MET A 693 5.14 -19.81 -13.05
CA MET A 693 5.69 -21.11 -12.65
C MET A 693 4.94 -21.66 -11.42
N PRO A 694 4.89 -22.99 -11.22
CA PRO A 694 4.13 -23.60 -10.12
C PRO A 694 4.58 -23.23 -8.70
N ASP A 695 5.80 -22.74 -8.55
CA ASP A 695 6.43 -22.37 -7.28
C ASP A 695 6.24 -20.87 -6.92
N GLY A 696 5.42 -20.15 -7.69
CA GLY A 696 5.18 -18.71 -7.52
C GLY A 696 6.21 -17.81 -8.20
N GLN A 697 7.23 -18.38 -8.85
CA GLN A 697 8.20 -17.63 -9.67
C GLN A 697 7.65 -17.37 -11.06
N SER A 698 8.37 -16.57 -11.85
CA SER A 698 8.04 -16.32 -13.25
C SER A 698 9.23 -16.57 -14.16
N LYS A 699 9.00 -17.25 -15.28
CA LYS A 699 9.95 -17.33 -16.37
C LYS A 699 9.69 -16.17 -17.33
N VAL A 700 10.68 -15.31 -17.52
CA VAL A 700 10.61 -14.12 -18.37
C VAL A 700 11.48 -14.33 -19.59
N THR A 701 10.91 -14.18 -20.78
CA THR A 701 11.65 -14.09 -22.04
C THR A 701 11.59 -12.66 -22.52
N TRP A 702 12.73 -11.99 -22.63
CA TRP A 702 12.83 -10.60 -23.05
C TRP A 702 13.39 -10.52 -24.47
N MET A 703 12.78 -9.68 -25.30
CA MET A 703 13.19 -9.46 -26.68
C MET A 703 13.33 -7.95 -26.92
N GLU A 704 14.52 -7.53 -27.29
CA GLU A 704 14.80 -6.15 -27.70
C GLU A 704 15.04 -6.14 -29.20
N HIS A 705 14.38 -5.22 -29.91
CA HIS A 705 14.59 -4.97 -31.33
C HIS A 705 14.44 -3.47 -31.61
N THR A 706 15.56 -2.81 -31.92
CA THR A 706 15.63 -1.37 -32.18
C THR A 706 16.32 -1.10 -33.51
N ARG A 707 15.81 -0.13 -34.27
CA ARG A 707 16.46 0.43 -35.46
C ARG A 707 16.95 1.84 -35.14
N ILE A 708 18.19 2.13 -35.53
CA ILE A 708 18.90 3.36 -35.17
C ILE A 708 19.50 3.94 -36.42
N GLU A 709 19.17 5.20 -36.71
CA GLU A 709 19.90 5.99 -37.70
C GLU A 709 21.03 6.74 -36.99
N ASP A 710 22.26 6.23 -37.11
CA ASP A 710 23.43 6.84 -36.48
C ASP A 710 23.75 8.17 -37.19
N ARG A 711 23.54 9.31 -36.52
CA ARG A 711 24.02 10.63 -36.99
C ARG A 711 25.15 11.21 -36.13
N ALA A 712 25.44 10.60 -34.97
CA ALA A 712 26.50 11.00 -34.05
C ALA A 712 27.54 9.87 -33.88
N SER A 713 28.80 10.23 -33.63
CA SER A 713 29.87 9.28 -33.37
C SER A 713 29.76 8.70 -31.94
N ILE A 714 29.64 7.39 -31.82
CA ILE A 714 29.70 6.68 -30.53
C ILE A 714 31.14 6.71 -30.00
N HIS A 715 31.31 7.07 -28.73
CA HIS A 715 32.62 7.08 -28.07
C HIS A 715 33.28 5.69 -28.11
N GLU A 716 34.59 5.64 -28.38
CA GLU A 716 35.34 4.41 -28.65
C GLU A 716 35.17 3.35 -27.55
N PHE A 717 35.28 3.75 -26.28
CA PHE A 717 35.09 2.87 -25.11
C PHE A 717 33.78 2.07 -25.13
N TYR A 718 32.67 2.70 -25.53
CA TYR A 718 31.34 2.08 -25.49
C TYR A 718 30.88 1.52 -26.84
N ARG A 719 31.64 1.72 -27.92
CA ARG A 719 31.30 1.25 -29.25
C ARG A 719 31.02 -0.25 -29.27
N GLY A 720 31.93 -1.07 -28.72
CA GLY A 720 31.74 -2.51 -28.61
C GLY A 720 30.60 -2.92 -27.67
N HIS A 721 30.43 -2.23 -26.54
CA HIS A 721 29.33 -2.48 -25.59
C HIS A 721 27.94 -2.24 -26.18
N ILE A 722 27.81 -1.19 -27.00
CA ILE A 722 26.55 -0.86 -27.65
C ILE A 722 26.26 -1.84 -28.78
N TRP A 723 27.26 -2.12 -29.62
CA TRP A 723 27.09 -3.00 -30.78
C TRP A 723 26.83 -4.45 -30.44
N SER A 724 27.44 -4.95 -29.37
CA SER A 724 27.21 -6.31 -28.86
C SER A 724 25.85 -6.48 -28.18
N GLY A 725 25.13 -5.39 -27.91
CA GLY A 725 23.87 -5.41 -27.16
C GLY A 725 24.05 -5.49 -25.64
N LEU A 726 25.27 -5.46 -25.09
CA LEU A 726 25.52 -5.39 -23.64
C LEU A 726 24.89 -4.15 -23.00
N ALA A 727 24.86 -3.03 -23.72
CA ALA A 727 24.36 -1.76 -23.20
C ALA A 727 22.82 -1.70 -23.12
N PHE A 728 22.11 -2.17 -24.14
CA PHE A 728 20.66 -1.95 -24.29
C PHE A 728 19.86 -3.24 -24.58
N GLY A 729 20.49 -4.40 -24.50
CA GLY A 729 19.89 -5.69 -24.86
C GLY A 729 19.15 -6.39 -23.72
N ALA A 730 18.54 -7.53 -24.09
CA ALA A 730 17.69 -8.36 -23.24
C ALA A 730 18.43 -8.93 -22.01
N GLU A 731 19.70 -9.30 -22.16
CA GLU A 731 20.54 -9.83 -21.06
C GLU A 731 20.65 -8.82 -19.90
N ARG A 732 20.92 -7.54 -20.21
CA ARG A 732 21.00 -6.47 -19.21
C ARG A 732 19.66 -6.25 -18.51
N ARG A 733 18.55 -6.26 -19.27
CA ARG A 733 17.19 -6.16 -18.70
C ARG A 733 16.92 -7.29 -17.71
N LEU A 734 17.20 -8.53 -18.10
CA LEU A 734 16.97 -9.70 -17.24
C LEU A 734 17.90 -9.73 -16.02
N ALA A 735 19.17 -9.36 -16.17
CA ALA A 735 20.11 -9.29 -15.06
C ALA A 735 19.64 -8.29 -13.99
N VAL A 736 19.22 -7.08 -14.41
CA VAL A 736 18.68 -6.05 -13.51
C VAL A 736 17.36 -6.50 -12.88
N LEU A 737 16.45 -7.09 -13.66
CA LEU A 737 15.17 -7.59 -13.16
C LEU A 737 15.37 -8.66 -12.09
N LYS A 738 16.20 -9.66 -12.37
CA LYS A 738 16.48 -10.76 -11.45
C LYS A 738 17.03 -10.22 -10.12
N ARG A 739 18.03 -9.33 -10.18
CA ARG A 739 18.61 -8.68 -9.01
C ARG A 739 17.57 -7.89 -8.22
N MET A 740 16.69 -7.17 -8.90
CA MET A 740 15.66 -6.39 -8.23
C MET A 740 14.59 -7.27 -7.57
N CYS A 741 14.18 -8.35 -8.20
CA CYS A 741 13.27 -9.34 -7.60
C CYS A 741 13.90 -9.97 -6.34
N GLU A 742 15.20 -10.31 -6.38
CA GLU A 742 15.94 -10.80 -5.22
C GLU A 742 16.02 -9.77 -4.09
N ARG A 743 16.24 -8.49 -4.44
CA ARG A 743 16.26 -7.38 -3.49
C ARG A 743 14.91 -7.17 -2.81
N ILE A 744 13.81 -7.21 -3.56
CA ILE A 744 12.45 -7.00 -3.07
C ILE A 744 12.02 -8.17 -2.16
N ASN A 745 12.33 -9.40 -2.56
CA ASN A 745 11.93 -10.62 -1.86
C ASN A 745 12.98 -11.16 -0.88
N CYS A 746 13.96 -10.33 -0.51
CA CYS A 746 15.02 -10.74 0.39
C CYS A 746 14.44 -11.13 1.77
N PRO A 747 14.72 -12.35 2.28
CA PRO A 747 14.23 -12.81 3.57
C PRO A 747 14.76 -11.95 4.73
N LEU A 748 14.03 -11.94 5.85
CA LEU A 748 14.51 -11.36 7.10
C LEU A 748 15.71 -12.17 7.60
N ASP A 749 16.89 -11.54 7.66
CA ASP A 749 18.08 -12.14 8.27
C ASP A 749 18.05 -11.84 9.78
N TYR A 750 17.89 -12.89 10.58
CA TYR A 750 17.78 -12.83 12.04
C TYR A 750 19.14 -12.83 12.76
N SER A 751 20.24 -12.52 12.07
CA SER A 751 21.59 -12.62 12.63
C SER A 751 22.22 -11.30 13.10
N THR A 752 21.66 -10.12 12.78
CA THR A 752 22.29 -8.81 13.05
C THR A 752 21.49 -7.93 14.02
N PRO A 753 21.97 -7.72 15.28
CA PRO A 753 21.33 -6.92 16.36
C PRO A 753 20.87 -5.51 15.98
N PHE A 754 21.40 -4.95 14.90
CA PHE A 754 21.07 -3.60 14.45
C PHE A 754 19.66 -3.46 13.85
N PHE A 755 19.05 -4.51 13.29
CA PHE A 755 17.84 -4.39 12.46
C PHE A 755 16.50 -4.72 13.16
N TYR A 756 16.51 -4.90 14.49
CA TYR A 756 15.37 -5.46 15.24
C TYR A 756 14.26 -4.46 15.64
N ILE A 757 14.36 -3.17 15.28
CA ILE A 757 13.42 -2.13 15.74
C ILE A 757 12.55 -1.63 14.57
N GLY A 758 11.22 -1.63 14.77
CA GLY A 758 10.29 -0.65 14.19
C GLY A 758 10.21 -0.49 12.66
N GLY A 759 10.35 -1.55 11.85
CA GLY A 759 10.28 -1.41 10.39
C GLY A 759 11.52 -0.72 9.77
N GLY A 760 12.59 -0.52 10.54
CA GLY A 760 13.81 0.15 10.13
C GLY A 760 14.48 -0.45 8.89
N ARG A 761 14.38 -1.77 8.68
CA ARG A 761 14.85 -2.44 7.45
C ARG A 761 14.15 -1.90 6.19
N LYS A 762 12.82 -1.78 6.21
CA LYS A 762 12.04 -1.29 5.05
C LYS A 762 12.41 0.16 4.74
N ASN A 763 12.56 0.99 5.76
CA ASN A 763 12.97 2.38 5.59
C ASN A 763 14.42 2.50 5.12
N LEU A 764 15.33 1.64 5.57
CA LEU A 764 16.70 1.59 5.08
C LEU A 764 16.77 1.17 3.61
N MET A 765 15.99 0.17 3.20
CA MET A 765 15.90 -0.24 1.78
C MET A 765 15.34 0.89 0.90
N LYS A 766 14.35 1.65 1.40
CA LYS A 766 13.84 2.86 0.73
C LYS A 766 14.89 3.96 0.64
N LEU A 767 15.64 4.22 1.72
CA LEU A 767 16.71 5.20 1.75
C LEU A 767 17.81 4.84 0.74
N SER A 768 18.20 3.57 0.70
CA SER A 768 19.15 3.04 -0.27
C SER A 768 18.64 3.15 -1.71
N GLN A 769 17.36 2.88 -1.95
CA GLN A 769 16.75 3.09 -3.27
C GLN A 769 16.82 4.57 -3.71
N ARG A 770 16.52 5.51 -2.80
CA ARG A 770 16.67 6.95 -3.08
C ARG A 770 18.12 7.31 -3.41
N MET A 771 19.09 6.74 -2.69
CA MET A 771 20.52 6.91 -2.94
C MET A 771 20.91 6.44 -4.35
N ILE A 772 20.48 5.24 -4.76
CA ILE A 772 20.74 4.69 -6.10
C ILE A 772 20.08 5.54 -7.19
N ASN A 773 18.83 5.95 -7.02
CA ASN A 773 18.11 6.77 -7.99
C ASN A 773 18.79 8.15 -8.15
N GLY A 774 19.20 8.77 -7.03
CA GLY A 774 19.95 10.02 -7.02
C GLY A 774 21.26 9.90 -7.81
N PHE A 775 22.06 8.87 -7.52
CA PHE A 775 23.30 8.55 -8.23
C PHE A 775 23.09 8.42 -9.74
N CYS A 776 22.15 7.55 -10.16
CA CYS A 776 21.91 7.27 -11.58
C CYS A 776 21.45 8.51 -12.34
N SER A 777 20.61 9.34 -11.71
CA SER A 777 20.10 10.57 -12.31
C SER A 777 21.13 11.71 -12.45
N SER A 778 22.27 11.60 -11.77
CA SER A 778 23.33 12.61 -11.78
C SER A 778 24.48 12.32 -12.75
N ILE A 779 24.58 11.08 -13.27
CA ILE A 779 25.59 10.72 -14.28
C ILE A 779 25.26 11.31 -15.64
N ASN A 780 23.99 11.23 -16.06
CA ASN A 780 23.52 11.74 -17.34
C ASN A 780 22.50 12.86 -17.07
N PRO A 781 22.89 14.14 -17.16
CA PRO A 781 22.00 15.26 -16.87
C PRO A 781 20.80 15.29 -17.82
N ALA A 782 19.65 15.72 -17.29
CA ALA A 782 18.43 15.91 -18.08
C ALA A 782 18.53 17.17 -18.96
N ASP A 783 17.76 17.23 -20.06
CA ASP A 783 17.68 18.41 -20.93
C ASP A 783 17.43 19.69 -20.11
N GLY A 784 18.32 20.67 -20.25
CA GLY A 784 18.23 21.98 -19.57
C GLY A 784 19.12 22.16 -18.34
N GLN A 785 19.88 21.14 -17.92
CA GLN A 785 20.94 21.32 -16.91
C GLN A 785 22.22 21.88 -17.53
N GLN A 786 22.90 22.75 -16.77
CA GLN A 786 24.18 23.31 -17.19
C GLN A 786 25.26 22.24 -17.01
N ASP A 787 25.76 21.70 -18.12
CA ASP A 787 26.88 20.75 -18.18
C ASP A 787 28.16 21.52 -18.53
N MET A 788 29.19 21.35 -17.71
CA MET A 788 30.52 21.89 -17.95
C MET A 788 31.50 20.74 -18.14
N ILE A 789 32.07 20.67 -19.34
CA ILE A 789 33.11 19.69 -19.65
C ILE A 789 34.47 20.32 -19.35
N SER A 790 35.24 19.65 -18.51
CA SER A 790 36.63 19.98 -18.23
C SER A 790 37.55 18.81 -18.60
N LYS A 791 38.79 19.12 -18.99
CA LYS A 791 39.82 18.12 -19.27
C LYS A 791 40.95 18.27 -18.28
N ILE A 792 41.24 17.20 -17.54
CA ILE A 792 42.43 17.08 -16.69
C ILE A 792 43.26 15.97 -17.34
N ASP A 793 44.41 16.35 -17.90
CA ASP A 793 45.21 15.49 -18.79
C ASP A 793 44.36 14.94 -19.96
N ASP A 794 44.26 13.61 -20.08
CA ASP A 794 43.44 12.91 -21.08
C ASP A 794 42.04 12.52 -20.56
N LEU A 795 41.68 12.92 -19.34
CA LEU A 795 40.41 12.58 -18.71
C LEU A 795 39.36 13.67 -18.93
N GLU A 796 38.25 13.31 -19.58
CA GLU A 796 37.07 14.15 -19.72
C GLU A 796 36.19 14.03 -18.47
N ILE A 797 35.97 15.15 -17.78
CA ILE A 797 35.17 15.25 -16.56
C ILE A 797 33.96 16.15 -16.86
N HIS A 798 32.77 15.57 -16.70
CA HIS A 798 31.49 16.26 -16.86
C HIS A 798 31.00 16.73 -15.51
N THR A 799 30.84 18.03 -15.35
CA THR A 799 30.36 18.65 -14.11
C THR A 799 28.94 19.19 -14.31
N THR A 800 28.00 18.71 -13.51
CA THR A 800 26.59 19.10 -13.58
C THR A 800 26.13 19.75 -12.29
N PHE A 801 25.23 20.73 -12.44
CA PHE A 801 24.62 21.46 -11.34
C PHE A 801 23.14 21.12 -11.25
N ARG A 802 22.69 20.65 -10.08
CA ARG A 802 21.29 20.32 -9.84
C ARG A 802 20.76 21.06 -8.63
N LYS A 803 19.69 21.83 -8.80
CA LYS A 803 18.94 22.38 -7.66
C LYS A 803 18.26 21.23 -6.92
N CYS A 804 18.48 21.16 -5.62
CA CYS A 804 17.89 20.15 -4.76
C CYS A 804 16.39 20.40 -4.64
N THR A 805 15.58 19.36 -4.83
CA THR A 805 14.13 19.39 -4.66
C THR A 805 13.69 18.84 -3.30
N ASP A 806 14.62 18.58 -2.39
CA ASP A 806 14.32 18.05 -1.05
C ASP A 806 13.59 19.09 -0.20
N LEU A 807 12.59 18.62 0.57
CA LEU A 807 11.72 19.45 1.41
C LEU A 807 12.45 20.23 2.51
N VAL A 808 13.65 19.79 2.90
CA VAL A 808 14.41 20.35 4.04
C VAL A 808 15.25 21.57 3.63
N TYR A 809 15.79 21.57 2.40
CA TYR A 809 16.64 22.65 1.89
C TYR A 809 16.28 22.97 0.42
N PRO A 810 15.11 23.58 0.17
CA PRO A 810 14.54 23.78 -1.17
C PRO A 810 15.37 24.71 -2.09
N ASP A 811 16.49 25.25 -1.61
CA ASP A 811 17.43 26.10 -2.37
C ASP A 811 18.89 25.61 -2.34
N SER A 812 19.15 24.40 -1.82
CA SER A 812 20.50 23.81 -1.90
C SER A 812 20.82 23.36 -3.34
N VAL A 813 22.10 23.40 -3.72
CA VAL A 813 22.58 22.91 -5.02
C VAL A 813 23.50 21.73 -4.79
N VAL A 814 23.26 20.66 -5.54
CA VAL A 814 24.13 19.48 -5.59
C VAL A 814 25.01 19.60 -6.83
N LEU A 815 26.32 19.60 -6.59
CA LEU A 815 27.35 19.55 -7.61
C LEU A 815 27.75 18.09 -7.82
N SER A 816 27.78 17.66 -9.08
CA SER A 816 28.17 16.29 -9.47
C SER A 816 29.28 16.34 -10.52
N ALA A 817 30.35 15.57 -10.33
CA ALA A 817 31.41 15.40 -11.33
C ALA A 817 31.54 13.92 -11.70
N ALA A 818 31.40 13.64 -13.00
CA ALA A 818 31.45 12.29 -13.55
C ALA A 818 32.59 12.16 -14.57
N ALA A 819 33.33 11.06 -14.51
CA ALA A 819 34.36 10.75 -15.51
C ALA A 819 34.41 9.24 -15.77
N THR A 820 34.81 8.84 -16.97
CA THR A 820 34.97 7.43 -17.35
C THR A 820 36.37 7.14 -17.86
N THR A 821 36.98 6.06 -17.38
CA THR A 821 38.30 5.63 -17.82
C THR A 821 38.40 4.11 -17.88
N TRP A 822 39.43 3.61 -18.56
CA TRP A 822 39.70 2.18 -18.71
C TRP A 822 40.79 1.72 -17.73
N PHE A 823 40.60 0.53 -17.17
CA PHE A 823 41.53 -0.17 -16.29
C PHE A 823 41.91 -1.53 -16.89
N PRO A 824 43.19 -1.94 -16.81
CA PRO A 824 43.61 -3.26 -17.29
C PRO A 824 43.10 -4.41 -16.41
N SER A 825 42.74 -4.12 -15.16
CA SER A 825 42.27 -5.09 -14.18
C SER A 825 40.85 -5.57 -14.47
N ALA A 826 40.55 -6.83 -14.15
CA ALA A 826 39.23 -7.41 -14.40
C ALA A 826 38.13 -6.73 -13.55
N PRO A 827 36.89 -6.58 -14.05
CA PRO A 827 35.79 -5.91 -13.35
C PRO A 827 35.57 -6.39 -11.91
N LEU A 828 35.59 -7.71 -11.70
CA LEU A 828 35.40 -8.32 -10.38
C LEU A 828 36.54 -7.98 -9.41
N SER A 829 37.77 -7.82 -9.90
CA SER A 829 38.91 -7.43 -9.06
C SER A 829 38.75 -6.00 -8.55
N ILE A 830 38.32 -5.08 -9.42
CA ILE A 830 38.04 -3.69 -9.06
C ILE A 830 36.86 -3.64 -8.08
N PHE A 831 35.78 -4.37 -8.36
CA PHE A 831 34.61 -4.44 -7.47
C PHE A 831 35.00 -4.90 -6.07
N ASN A 832 35.73 -6.01 -5.96
CA ASN A 832 36.19 -6.55 -4.67
C ASN A 832 37.11 -5.57 -3.92
N PHE A 833 37.98 -4.85 -4.65
CA PHE A 833 38.84 -3.82 -4.06
C PHE A 833 38.04 -2.64 -3.49
N LEU A 834 36.97 -2.20 -4.17
CA LEU A 834 36.15 -1.08 -3.71
C LEU A 834 35.27 -1.41 -2.51
N ILE A 835 34.83 -2.66 -2.36
CA ILE A 835 34.00 -3.08 -1.22
C ILE A 835 34.82 -3.51 0.00
N ASP A 836 36.15 -3.70 -0.14
CA ASP A 836 37.02 -4.06 0.97
C ASP A 836 37.26 -2.87 1.92
N GLU A 837 36.84 -3.03 3.17
CA GLU A 837 36.99 -2.08 4.26
C GLU A 837 38.45 -1.60 4.45
N LYS A 838 39.42 -2.49 4.22
CA LYS A 838 40.86 -2.19 4.38
C LYS A 838 41.44 -1.41 3.20
N CYS A 839 40.83 -1.53 2.03
CA CYS A 839 41.26 -0.86 0.81
C CYS A 839 40.66 0.54 0.68
N ARG A 840 39.54 0.82 1.35
CA ARG A 840 38.83 2.11 1.25
C ARG A 840 39.70 3.37 1.45
N PRO A 841 40.59 3.45 2.46
CA PRO A 841 41.45 4.62 2.64
C PRO A 841 42.40 4.89 1.46
N GLN A 842 42.65 3.88 0.63
CA GLN A 842 43.52 4.00 -0.54
C GLN A 842 42.87 4.80 -1.66
N TRP A 843 41.52 4.91 -1.71
CA TRP A 843 40.81 5.56 -2.81
C TRP A 843 39.77 6.61 -2.39
N ASP A 844 39.25 6.58 -1.16
CA ASP A 844 38.17 7.48 -0.75
C ASP A 844 38.70 8.88 -0.38
N VAL A 845 38.65 9.80 -1.35
CA VAL A 845 39.16 11.18 -1.20
C VAL A 845 38.14 12.10 -0.53
N ILE A 846 36.84 11.84 -0.66
CA ILE A 846 35.79 12.76 -0.19
C ILE A 846 35.56 12.65 1.31
N THR A 847 35.57 11.43 1.84
CA THR A 847 35.15 11.23 3.23
C THR A 847 36.25 11.50 4.24
N ASP A 848 37.52 11.59 3.81
CA ASP A 848 38.71 11.84 4.64
C ASP A 848 38.77 10.91 5.88
N ILE A 849 38.65 9.60 5.63
CA ILE A 849 38.54 8.56 6.66
C ILE A 849 39.81 7.71 6.75
N GLY A 850 40.23 7.39 7.98
CA GLY A 850 41.42 6.57 8.23
C GLY A 850 41.18 5.08 8.02
N TRP A 851 40.03 4.56 8.48
CA TRP A 851 39.57 3.19 8.23
C TRP A 851 38.07 3.10 8.49
N VAL A 852 37.41 2.06 7.94
CA VAL A 852 35.99 1.78 8.14
C VAL A 852 35.79 0.41 8.77
N ARG A 853 34.64 0.22 9.44
CA ARG A 853 34.17 -1.08 9.91
C ARG A 853 32.72 -1.30 9.51
N GLU A 854 32.35 -2.49 9.05
CA GLU A 854 30.92 -2.82 8.87
C GLU A 854 30.19 -2.89 10.22
N ALA A 855 29.09 -2.15 10.34
CA ALA A 855 28.20 -2.12 11.50
C ALA A 855 26.94 -2.98 11.28
N GLY A 856 26.53 -3.17 10.02
CA GLY A 856 25.42 -4.03 9.66
C GLY A 856 25.28 -4.20 8.15
N ARG A 857 24.67 -5.30 7.73
CA ARG A 857 24.48 -5.66 6.32
C ARG A 857 23.11 -6.28 6.08
N ILE A 858 22.51 -5.94 4.94
CA ILE A 858 21.35 -6.61 4.36
C ILE A 858 21.82 -7.25 3.05
N GLY A 859 21.99 -8.57 3.03
CA GLY A 859 22.47 -9.31 1.86
C GLY A 859 21.32 -9.94 1.06
N PHE A 860 21.39 -9.87 -0.27
CA PHE A 860 20.37 -10.40 -1.18
C PHE A 860 20.79 -11.74 -1.81
N HIS A 861 21.97 -11.76 -2.45
CA HIS A 861 22.61 -12.95 -3.02
C HIS A 861 24.08 -12.63 -3.41
N SER A 862 25.00 -13.60 -3.28
CA SER A 862 26.36 -13.58 -3.87
C SER A 862 27.10 -12.23 -3.89
N GLY A 863 27.22 -11.56 -2.75
CA GLY A 863 27.96 -10.29 -2.62
C GLY A 863 27.14 -9.01 -2.83
N ASN A 864 25.89 -9.12 -3.27
CA ASN A 864 24.98 -7.99 -3.41
C ASN A 864 24.37 -7.63 -2.05
N CYS A 865 24.59 -6.41 -1.57
CA CYS A 865 24.15 -6.01 -0.25
C CYS A 865 23.99 -4.49 -0.09
N ILE A 866 23.21 -4.13 0.93
CA ILE A 866 23.22 -2.80 1.56
C ILE A 866 24.00 -2.91 2.86
N SER A 867 25.06 -2.12 3.02
CA SER A 867 25.94 -2.12 4.18
C SER A 867 25.93 -0.75 4.86
N LEU A 868 25.98 -0.75 6.19
CA LEU A 868 26.24 0.42 7.02
C LEU A 868 27.67 0.33 7.54
N LEU A 869 28.51 1.28 7.17
CA LEU A 869 29.92 1.31 7.54
C LEU A 869 30.16 2.43 8.56
N GLU A 870 30.74 2.09 9.70
CA GLU A 870 31.27 3.03 10.69
C GLU A 870 32.58 3.62 10.17
N ALA A 871 32.61 4.95 9.99
CA ALA A 871 33.80 5.68 9.63
C ALA A 871 34.48 6.25 10.88
N PHE A 872 35.77 5.92 11.07
CA PHE A 872 36.55 6.46 12.17
C PHE A 872 37.45 7.59 11.65
N SER A 873 37.04 8.84 11.90
CA SER A 873 37.82 10.06 11.61
C SER A 873 38.02 10.90 12.87
N THR A 874 38.98 11.84 12.84
CA THR A 874 39.22 12.81 13.92
C THR A 874 38.09 13.85 13.97
N GLY A 875 36.94 13.50 14.56
CA GLY A 875 35.97 14.48 15.07
C GLY A 875 34.52 14.38 14.63
N GLN A 876 34.08 13.39 13.83
CA GLN A 876 32.66 13.24 13.45
C GLN A 876 32.18 11.78 13.45
N ASN A 877 31.10 11.50 14.19
CA ASN A 877 30.38 10.21 14.16
C ASN A 877 29.45 10.14 12.92
N LYS A 878 30.00 9.79 11.76
CA LYS A 878 29.23 9.55 10.52
C LYS A 878 29.17 8.05 10.21
N LEU A 879 28.02 7.58 9.73
CA LEU A 879 27.89 6.28 9.09
C LEU A 879 27.92 6.47 7.58
N ILE A 880 28.37 5.46 6.85
CA ILE A 880 28.31 5.44 5.40
C ILE A 880 27.31 4.36 4.99
N LEU A 881 26.21 4.79 4.38
CA LEU A 881 25.29 3.89 3.70
C LEU A 881 25.92 3.50 2.37
N GLN A 882 26.04 2.22 2.08
CA GLN A 882 26.61 1.70 0.84
C GLN A 882 25.70 0.62 0.26
N GLU A 883 25.36 0.71 -1.02
CA GLU A 883 24.75 -0.37 -1.78
C GLU A 883 25.71 -0.81 -2.87
N SER A 884 26.03 -2.10 -2.88
CA SER A 884 26.98 -2.69 -3.82
C SER A 884 26.42 -3.95 -4.43
N TRP A 885 26.59 -4.12 -5.74
CA TRP A 885 26.19 -5.32 -6.43
C TRP A 885 27.07 -5.62 -7.66
N THR A 886 27.06 -6.89 -8.07
CA THR A 886 27.67 -7.38 -9.32
C THR A 886 26.75 -8.42 -9.98
N ASP A 887 26.67 -8.39 -11.30
CA ASP A 887 25.95 -9.34 -12.15
C ASP A 887 26.61 -9.42 -13.54
N PRO A 888 26.10 -10.24 -14.49
CA PRO A 888 26.71 -10.36 -15.82
C PRO A 888 26.81 -9.05 -16.62
N SER A 889 25.99 -8.05 -16.30
CA SER A 889 26.01 -6.74 -16.98
C SER A 889 27.04 -5.76 -16.41
N GLY A 890 27.61 -6.03 -15.24
CA GLY A 890 28.63 -5.21 -14.60
C GLY A 890 28.54 -5.20 -13.08
N ALA A 891 29.07 -4.14 -12.48
CA ALA A 891 29.01 -3.93 -11.04
C ALA A 891 28.80 -2.47 -10.69
N LEU A 892 28.25 -2.23 -9.50
CA LEU A 892 27.98 -0.90 -8.97
C LEU A 892 28.36 -0.86 -7.49
N VAL A 893 28.99 0.25 -7.08
CA VAL A 893 29.22 0.57 -5.67
C VAL A 893 28.81 2.02 -5.47
N VAL A 894 27.70 2.25 -4.77
CA VAL A 894 27.23 3.60 -4.43
C VAL A 894 27.24 3.76 -2.93
N TYR A 895 27.72 4.90 -2.45
CA TYR A 895 27.77 5.21 -1.04
C TYR A 895 27.39 6.66 -0.75
N CYS A 896 26.86 6.90 0.44
CA CYS A 896 26.52 8.22 0.93
C CYS A 896 26.87 8.30 2.43
N PRO A 897 27.70 9.27 2.85
CA PRO A 897 27.86 9.59 4.26
C PRO A 897 26.55 10.13 4.82
N VAL A 898 26.07 9.58 5.94
CA VAL A 898 24.84 9.99 6.62
C VAL A 898 25.13 10.20 8.11
N PRO A 899 24.62 11.29 8.73
CA PRO A 899 24.77 11.49 10.17
C PRO A 899 24.20 10.32 10.98
N LEU A 900 24.92 9.86 12.01
CA LEU A 900 24.47 8.76 12.87
C LEU A 900 23.05 8.99 13.47
N PRO A 901 22.66 10.19 13.94
CA PRO A 901 21.31 10.43 14.43
C PRO A 901 20.23 10.22 13.36
N ALA A 902 20.52 10.59 12.11
CA ALA A 902 19.59 10.44 10.99
C ALA A 902 19.38 8.96 10.62
N ILE A 903 20.44 8.15 10.60
CA ILE A 903 20.30 6.71 10.41
C ILE A 903 19.49 6.08 11.55
N LYS A 904 19.76 6.45 12.81
CA LYS A 904 18.99 5.96 13.96
C LYS A 904 17.50 6.32 13.85
N ALA A 905 17.18 7.55 13.45
CA ALA A 905 15.81 7.99 13.20
C ALA A 905 15.09 7.14 12.14
N VAL A 906 15.73 6.94 10.98
CA VAL A 906 15.20 6.08 9.90
C VAL A 906 14.98 4.64 10.38
N MET A 907 15.89 4.13 11.22
CA MET A 907 15.79 2.79 11.79
C MET A 907 14.69 2.69 12.86
N SER A 908 14.36 3.77 13.56
CA SER A 908 13.25 3.84 14.51
C SER A 908 11.88 4.05 13.85
N GLY A 909 11.82 4.12 12.51
CA GLY A 909 10.56 4.21 11.76
C GLY A 909 10.27 5.58 11.13
N GLU A 910 11.14 6.59 11.31
CA GLU A 910 10.97 7.89 10.64
C GLU A 910 11.07 7.76 9.11
N ASP A 911 10.32 8.60 8.39
CA ASP A 911 10.28 8.56 6.94
C ASP A 911 11.64 8.99 6.36
N PRO A 912 12.33 8.13 5.59
CA PRO A 912 13.61 8.48 4.99
C PRO A 912 13.52 9.66 4.03
N SER A 913 12.34 10.05 3.53
CA SER A 913 12.15 11.15 2.55
C SER A 913 12.71 12.50 3.02
N ILE A 914 12.82 12.70 4.33
CA ILE A 914 13.32 13.95 4.95
C ILE A 914 14.84 14.08 4.88
N LEU A 915 15.58 13.02 4.57
CA LEU A 915 17.03 13.08 4.49
C LEU A 915 17.49 13.55 3.12
N SER A 916 18.39 14.53 3.11
CA SER A 916 19.12 14.93 1.92
C SER A 916 20.35 14.04 1.73
N LEU A 917 20.54 13.54 0.51
CA LEU A 917 21.57 12.57 0.17
C LEU A 917 22.48 13.14 -0.93
N SER A 918 23.78 12.86 -0.82
CA SER A 918 24.79 13.19 -1.85
C SER A 918 25.55 11.93 -2.24
N PRO A 919 24.90 10.99 -2.97
CA PRO A 919 25.51 9.73 -3.36
C PRO A 919 26.74 9.93 -4.26
N SER A 920 27.83 9.25 -3.92
CA SER A 920 29.02 9.09 -4.75
C SER A 920 29.26 7.61 -5.01
N GLY A 921 30.08 7.26 -6.01
CA GLY A 921 30.26 5.86 -6.34
C GLY A 921 30.88 5.57 -7.70
N PHE A 922 30.79 4.29 -8.05
CA PHE A 922 31.48 3.67 -9.17
C PHE A 922 30.53 2.76 -9.95
N VAL A 923 30.58 2.87 -11.27
CA VAL A 923 29.99 1.92 -12.21
C VAL A 923 31.13 1.19 -12.90
N ILE A 924 31.08 -0.14 -12.93
CA ILE A 924 32.14 -0.98 -13.49
C ILE A 924 31.51 -1.86 -14.58
N SER A 925 32.03 -1.76 -15.81
CA SER A 925 31.59 -2.56 -16.95
C SER A 925 32.79 -3.27 -17.60
N GLY A 926 32.60 -4.47 -18.17
CA GLY A 926 33.71 -5.23 -18.77
C GLY A 926 34.11 -4.71 -20.15
N ALA A 927 35.38 -4.36 -20.38
CA ALA A 927 35.83 -3.85 -21.67
C ALA A 927 36.03 -4.98 -22.71
N MET A 928 35.62 -4.75 -23.97
CA MET A 928 35.83 -5.73 -25.05
C MET A 928 37.31 -5.99 -25.35
N SER A 929 38.18 -5.02 -25.08
CA SER A 929 39.64 -5.14 -25.22
C SER A 929 40.31 -5.89 -24.05
N GLY A 930 39.53 -6.42 -23.10
CA GLY A 930 40.02 -6.89 -21.80
C GLY A 930 40.12 -5.74 -20.79
N GLY A 931 40.01 -6.08 -19.50
CA GLY A 931 39.94 -5.10 -18.41
C GLY A 931 38.53 -4.57 -18.14
N ALA A 932 38.43 -3.37 -17.57
CA ALA A 932 37.17 -2.76 -17.14
C ALA A 932 37.06 -1.28 -17.49
N LEU A 933 35.88 -0.83 -17.87
CA LEU A 933 35.51 0.59 -17.89
C LEU A 933 34.95 0.95 -16.52
N VAL A 934 35.49 2.01 -15.93
CA VAL A 934 35.04 2.52 -14.62
C VAL A 934 34.56 3.96 -14.80
N THR A 935 33.29 4.18 -14.48
CA THR A 935 32.71 5.51 -14.35
C THR A 935 32.69 5.88 -12.87
N VAL A 936 33.37 6.98 -12.53
CA VAL A 936 33.40 7.56 -11.18
C VAL A 936 32.43 8.74 -11.17
N LEU A 937 31.55 8.81 -10.17
CA LEU A 937 30.74 9.98 -9.87
C LEU A 937 30.97 10.40 -8.42
N LEU A 938 31.36 11.67 -8.26
CA LEU A 938 31.56 12.31 -6.97
C LEU A 938 30.56 13.44 -6.79
N GLN A 939 29.99 13.58 -5.59
CA GLN A 939 28.99 14.60 -5.27
C GLN A 939 29.33 15.41 -4.02
N MET A 940 28.94 16.68 -4.05
CA MET A 940 28.96 17.56 -2.88
C MET A 940 27.74 18.48 -2.85
N SER A 941 27.22 18.74 -1.66
CA SER A 941 26.13 19.70 -1.41
C SER A 941 26.69 21.03 -0.91
N GLU A 942 26.24 22.15 -1.49
CA GLU A 942 26.63 23.49 -1.05
C GLU A 942 25.40 24.30 -0.57
N ASN A 943 25.48 24.87 0.64
CA ASN A 943 24.47 25.76 1.19
C ASN A 943 24.80 27.21 0.80
N SER A 944 24.33 27.68 -0.36
CA SER A 944 24.56 29.08 -0.74
C SER A 944 23.46 30.00 -0.19
N ALA A 945 23.84 31.00 0.63
CA ALA A 945 22.95 32.09 1.05
C ALA A 945 22.68 33.12 -0.06
N THR A 946 23.37 33.01 -1.20
CA THR A 946 23.29 33.94 -2.34
C THR A 946 23.05 33.19 -3.66
N PRO A 947 21.86 33.30 -4.28
CA PRO A 947 21.61 32.76 -5.61
C PRO A 947 22.43 33.56 -6.62
N GLY A 948 23.49 32.95 -7.16
CA GLY A 948 24.30 33.55 -8.24
C GLY A 948 25.82 33.58 -8.02
N SER A 949 26.31 33.24 -6.82
CA SER A 949 27.76 33.08 -6.56
C SER A 949 28.10 31.61 -6.34
N MET A 950 27.80 30.73 -7.30
CA MET A 950 28.34 29.37 -7.29
C MET A 950 29.83 29.46 -7.59
N SER A 951 30.69 28.96 -6.70
CA SER A 951 32.12 29.10 -6.91
C SER A 951 32.58 28.09 -7.97
N LEU A 952 33.09 28.59 -9.10
CA LEU A 952 33.89 27.79 -10.05
C LEU A 952 34.99 27.00 -9.31
N GLU A 953 35.40 27.49 -8.14
CA GLU A 953 36.31 26.86 -7.20
C GLU A 953 35.80 25.51 -6.65
N SER A 954 34.53 25.40 -6.20
CA SER A 954 33.92 24.13 -5.78
C SER A 954 33.90 23.10 -6.92
N ALA A 955 33.57 23.55 -8.13
CA ALA A 955 33.58 22.71 -9.34
C ALA A 955 35.00 22.19 -9.66
N ASN A 956 36.00 23.07 -9.62
CA ASN A 956 37.40 22.71 -9.84
C ASN A 956 37.94 21.77 -8.76
N LEU A 957 37.55 21.98 -7.50
CA LEU A 957 37.92 21.10 -6.39
C LEU A 957 37.35 19.69 -6.60
N LEU A 958 36.06 19.59 -6.95
CA LEU A 958 35.42 18.29 -7.18
C LEU A 958 36.04 17.56 -8.38
N ASN A 959 36.34 18.28 -9.46
CA ASN A 959 37.02 17.71 -10.64
C ASN A 959 38.43 17.21 -10.27
N THR A 960 39.15 17.96 -9.42
CA THR A 960 40.45 17.52 -8.87
C THR A 960 40.30 16.25 -8.04
N CYS A 961 39.28 16.16 -7.19
CA CYS A 961 39.00 14.95 -6.39
C CYS A 961 38.71 13.73 -7.28
N VAL A 962 37.98 13.90 -8.40
CA VAL A 962 37.75 12.82 -9.39
C VAL A 962 39.08 12.34 -9.97
N GLY A 963 39.94 13.26 -10.41
CA GLY A 963 41.27 12.94 -10.92
C GLY A 963 42.12 12.16 -9.91
N ILE A 964 42.26 12.68 -8.69
CA ILE A 964 43.02 12.02 -7.61
C ILE A 964 42.46 10.63 -7.29
N THR A 965 41.13 10.48 -7.27
CA THR A 965 40.49 9.18 -7.01
C THR A 965 40.87 8.17 -8.08
N ILE A 966 40.84 8.57 -9.35
CA ILE A 966 41.24 7.70 -10.47
C ILE A 966 42.72 7.35 -10.40
N ASP A 967 43.61 8.30 -10.10
CA ASP A 967 45.05 8.04 -9.99
C ASP A 967 45.37 7.10 -8.84
N LYS A 968 44.72 7.28 -7.68
CA LYS A 968 44.81 6.38 -6.55
C LYS A 968 44.35 4.97 -6.89
N LEU A 969 43.23 4.83 -7.60
CA LEU A 969 42.74 3.54 -8.08
C LEU A 969 43.73 2.90 -9.05
N LYS A 970 44.29 3.66 -10.00
CA LYS A 970 45.30 3.16 -10.94
C LYS A 970 46.54 2.67 -10.20
N ALA A 971 47.04 3.42 -9.23
CA ALA A 971 48.22 3.05 -8.44
C ALA A 971 48.00 1.84 -7.53
N ALA A 972 46.79 1.64 -7.01
CA ALA A 972 46.47 0.50 -6.15
C ALA A 972 46.15 -0.79 -6.93
N LEU A 973 45.72 -0.67 -8.18
CA LEU A 973 45.30 -1.79 -9.04
C LEU A 973 46.31 -2.17 -10.13
N SER A 974 47.37 -1.37 -10.31
CA SER A 974 48.57 -1.69 -11.11
C SER A 974 49.51 -2.62 -10.35
#